data_AF-A0A9N9RMZ2-F1
#
_entry.id   AF-A0A9N9RMZ2-F1
#
_cell.length_a   1.000
_cell.length_b   1.000
_cell.length_c   1.000
_cell.angle_alpha   90.00
_cell.angle_beta   90.00
_cell.angle_gamma   90.00
#
_symmetry.space_group_name_H-M   'P 1'
#
loop_
_entity.id
_entity.type
_entity.pdbx_description
1 polymer ?
#
loop_
_entity_poly.entity_id
_entity_poly.type
_entity_poly.pdbx_seq_one_letter_code
_entity_poly.pdbx_strand_id
1 'polypeptide(L)'
;MKINSGNNLALKFIFIAFALNLAEAQKPTYKICVPALILPACNELMTKRSEIASIECVAGRDRVDCLDIVERRGADFMAVDPEDLYLAFKKKNEDFAVFSDIRTKEEIEAEFRYEGIILIKKNSGINSLSDLRGKKSCHTGYGRNVGYKIPITKLKRHEIFKVDADVNLSPVERELKALSELFPQSCLAGKYSDNNEVNEKLKKSYSNLCALCENPTRCDYPDKFSGYDGAIKCLVENGGDVAFTKVIYVRKYFGLPIGHATESLTEAQANPNDYEYLCEDATKVPITERACTWAQRPWQAYMGNGDITNKHLDMLQSRLKVFYEDAKSTDHMTYAKQMMVNEKNTVVPKDNVILPGDHLSKAQYTDVIERQLLDGNSNDEKIKLCVSSNVAMRKCQAMSDVSYSRDIRPTFECILKDNEKCIESLSEGNADAVVVQSKTFEMHNLSNLKAILYEQLDDDDNDKYVVIAHDGIEFNQIKKADLQFDPDNLRSINAALHFSTKQRKQSGKLCPQTIKSVPNGELQVINSRDLSKHSDKILICQDMTTRSLNEFKRCNFDFTLPTAVYVSKSVNPNREATIKHAFVTMSEKFGHKKPYEDVFELFGQFEEGQENVIFNDDAVALTTQEGSVTQTDYKKMRCLI
;
A
#
# COMPACT_ATOMS: atom_id res chain seq x y z
N MET A 1 66.87 -73.35 28.17
CA MET A 1 65.94 -74.10 27.28
C MET A 1 65.43 -73.08 26.26
N LYS A 2 65.86 -72.99 24.98
CA LYS A 2 65.80 -73.98 23.87
C LYS A 2 64.44 -74.71 23.92
N ILE A 3 63.50 -74.60 22.97
CA ILE A 3 63.62 -74.64 21.49
C ILE A 3 62.44 -73.88 20.80
N ASN A 4 62.75 -73.30 19.63
CA ASN A 4 61.90 -72.71 18.59
C ASN A 4 61.02 -73.69 17.80
N SER A 5 59.95 -73.18 17.18
CA SER A 5 59.52 -73.32 15.76
C SER A 5 57.99 -73.14 15.70
N GLY A 6 57.35 -72.50 14.71
CA GLY A 6 57.75 -72.12 13.36
C GLY A 6 56.75 -72.68 12.35
N ASN A 7 55.78 -71.85 11.95
CA ASN A 7 54.99 -71.80 10.69
C ASN A 7 53.78 -72.72 10.39
N ASN A 8 52.70 -72.00 9.98
CA ASN A 8 51.71 -72.24 8.91
C ASN A 8 50.65 -73.34 9.03
N LEU A 9 49.36 -72.95 9.13
CA LEU A 9 48.42 -73.02 7.99
C LEU A 9 47.07 -72.29 8.26
N ALA A 10 46.77 -71.33 7.39
CA ALA A 10 45.47 -70.89 6.86
C ALA A 10 44.17 -71.03 7.70
N LEU A 11 43.55 -69.88 7.99
CA LEU A 11 42.09 -69.75 7.89
C LEU A 11 41.73 -68.30 7.51
N LYS A 12 41.44 -68.10 6.22
CA LYS A 12 40.85 -66.86 5.69
C LYS A 12 39.38 -66.81 6.13
N PHE A 13 39.07 -66.03 7.16
CA PHE A 13 37.71 -65.56 7.39
C PHE A 13 37.56 -64.17 6.78
N ILE A 14 36.75 -64.13 5.71
CA ILE A 14 36.27 -62.92 5.06
C ILE A 14 35.30 -62.23 6.03
N PHE A 15 35.71 -61.13 6.64
CA PHE A 15 34.79 -60.14 7.21
C PHE A 15 34.35 -59.21 6.08
N ILE A 16 33.20 -59.51 5.45
CA ILE A 16 32.48 -58.50 4.67
C ILE A 16 31.76 -57.62 5.70
N ALA A 17 32.40 -56.52 6.06
CA ALA A 17 31.69 -55.39 6.67
C ALA A 17 30.85 -54.76 5.55
N PHE A 18 29.54 -55.04 5.55
CA PHE A 18 28.57 -54.23 4.81
C PHE A 18 28.55 -52.84 5.44
N ALA A 19 29.38 -51.94 4.91
CA ALA A 19 29.20 -50.52 5.10
C ALA A 19 27.96 -50.12 4.28
N LEU A 20 26.79 -50.20 4.91
CA LEU A 20 25.63 -49.43 4.48
C LEU A 20 25.99 -47.96 4.65
N ASN A 21 26.49 -47.34 3.58
CA ASN A 21 26.45 -45.89 3.44
C ASN A 21 24.96 -45.52 3.39
N LEU A 22 24.36 -45.27 4.55
CA LEU A 22 23.19 -44.44 4.67
C LEU A 22 23.65 -43.05 4.22
N ALA A 23 23.50 -42.76 2.93
CA ALA A 23 23.48 -41.38 2.47
C ALA A 23 22.31 -40.72 3.19
N GLU A 24 22.61 -39.96 4.24
CA GLU A 24 21.64 -39.12 4.91
C GLU A 24 21.13 -38.16 3.83
N ALA A 25 19.88 -38.36 3.39
CA ALA A 25 19.30 -37.59 2.30
C ALA A 25 19.35 -36.12 2.72
N GLN A 26 20.16 -35.32 2.00
CA GLN A 26 20.34 -33.92 2.33
C GLN A 26 18.98 -33.22 2.22
N LYS A 27 18.48 -32.76 3.37
CA LYS A 27 17.19 -32.10 3.50
C LYS A 27 17.14 -30.86 2.60
N PRO A 28 16.09 -30.68 1.78
CA PRO A 28 16.01 -29.52 0.90
C PRO A 28 15.82 -28.24 1.71
N THR A 29 16.46 -27.18 1.25
CA THR A 29 16.32 -25.82 1.75
C THR A 29 15.61 -24.98 0.70
N TYR A 30 14.55 -24.30 1.11
CA TYR A 30 13.82 -23.34 0.29
C TYR A 30 14.03 -21.92 0.81
N LYS A 31 14.00 -20.93 -0.07
CA LYS A 31 14.15 -19.51 0.25
C LYS A 31 12.82 -18.80 0.09
N ILE A 32 12.29 -18.25 1.17
CA ILE A 32 11.14 -17.35 1.12
C ILE A 32 11.62 -15.91 1.06
N CYS A 33 11.17 -15.14 0.07
CA CYS A 33 11.37 -13.70 0.07
C CYS A 33 10.32 -13.02 0.95
N VAL A 34 10.78 -12.13 1.83
CA VAL A 34 9.93 -11.27 2.65
C VAL A 34 10.43 -9.82 2.58
N PRO A 35 9.53 -8.83 2.71
CA PRO A 35 9.93 -7.43 2.88
C PRO A 35 10.91 -7.26 4.05
N ALA A 36 11.85 -6.34 3.95
CA ALA A 36 12.88 -6.09 4.96
C ALA A 36 12.26 -5.79 6.33
N LEU A 37 11.13 -5.07 6.34
CA LEU A 37 10.30 -4.80 7.52
C LEU A 37 9.81 -6.08 8.24
N ILE A 38 9.63 -7.18 7.51
CA ILE A 38 9.09 -8.46 8.00
C ILE A 38 10.21 -9.50 8.22
N LEU A 39 11.44 -9.22 7.79
CA LEU A 39 12.56 -10.15 7.93
C LEU A 39 12.79 -10.67 9.36
N PRO A 40 12.72 -9.84 10.43
CA PRO A 40 12.87 -10.33 11.80
C PRO A 40 11.79 -11.35 12.17
N ALA A 41 10.54 -11.09 11.78
CA ALA A 41 9.41 -11.99 12.00
C ALA A 41 9.59 -13.32 11.25
N CYS A 42 10.05 -13.25 10.00
CA CYS A 42 10.34 -14.46 9.22
C CYS A 42 11.42 -15.31 9.90
N ASN A 43 12.54 -14.70 10.27
CA ASN A 43 13.65 -15.41 10.91
C ASN A 43 13.20 -16.08 12.22
N GLU A 44 12.47 -15.35 13.07
CA GLU A 44 11.94 -15.86 14.33
C GLU A 44 11.04 -17.09 14.11
N LEU A 45 10.08 -17.00 13.18
CA LEU A 45 9.13 -18.08 12.92
C LEU A 45 9.74 -19.29 12.20
N MET A 46 10.84 -19.10 11.46
CA MET A 46 11.54 -20.18 10.76
C MET A 46 12.64 -20.85 11.60
N THR A 47 12.88 -20.40 12.84
CA THR A 47 13.87 -21.01 13.75
C THR A 47 13.53 -22.44 14.17
N LYS A 48 12.24 -22.79 14.25
CA LYS A 48 11.80 -24.16 14.60
C LYS A 48 12.30 -25.15 13.55
N ARG A 49 13.12 -26.11 13.99
CA ARG A 49 13.58 -27.22 13.14
C ARG A 49 12.37 -28.03 12.69
N SER A 50 12.28 -28.21 11.38
CA SER A 50 11.37 -29.17 10.75
C SER A 50 12.19 -30.33 10.19
N GLU A 51 11.67 -31.55 10.24
CA GLU A 51 12.30 -32.71 9.58
C GLU A 51 11.98 -32.78 8.07
N ILE A 52 11.03 -31.95 7.58
CA ILE A 52 10.55 -32.00 6.19
C ILE A 52 11.46 -31.20 5.25
N ALA A 53 11.60 -29.90 5.51
CA ALA A 53 12.38 -28.96 4.69
C ALA A 53 12.85 -27.75 5.54
N SER A 54 13.97 -27.14 5.17
CA SER A 54 14.42 -25.86 5.74
C SER A 54 13.77 -24.72 4.97
N ILE A 55 13.45 -23.61 5.65
CA ILE A 55 13.09 -22.36 5.00
C ILE A 55 14.06 -21.29 5.49
N GLU A 56 14.74 -20.64 4.55
CA GLU A 56 15.61 -19.48 4.77
C GLU A 56 14.88 -18.20 4.33
N CYS A 57 15.01 -17.14 5.11
CA CYS A 57 14.39 -15.85 4.80
C CYS A 57 15.36 -14.99 3.99
N VAL A 58 14.90 -14.51 2.84
CA VAL A 58 15.61 -13.55 1.98
C VAL A 58 14.89 -12.22 2.08
N ALA A 59 15.64 -11.14 2.31
CA ALA A 59 15.07 -9.80 2.36
C ALA A 59 14.99 -9.21 0.96
N GLY A 60 13.80 -8.73 0.58
CA GLY A 60 13.64 -7.70 -0.44
C GLY A 60 13.28 -6.38 0.23
N ARG A 61 13.44 -5.25 -0.46
CA ARG A 61 12.98 -3.94 0.03
C ARG A 61 11.52 -4.01 0.47
N ASP A 62 10.67 -4.43 -0.46
CA ASP A 62 9.23 -4.58 -0.31
C ASP A 62 8.73 -5.81 -1.11
N ARG A 63 7.43 -6.09 -1.14
CA ARG A 63 6.90 -7.22 -1.92
C ARG A 63 7.15 -7.07 -3.42
N VAL A 64 7.17 -5.85 -3.96
CA VAL A 64 7.46 -5.63 -5.38
C VAL A 64 8.90 -6.03 -5.71
N ASP A 65 9.88 -5.67 -4.87
CA ASP A 65 11.26 -6.14 -5.00
C ASP A 65 11.37 -7.66 -4.77
N CYS A 66 10.59 -8.23 -3.85
CA CYS A 66 10.53 -9.69 -3.69
C CYS A 66 10.03 -10.42 -4.94
N LEU A 67 9.10 -9.85 -5.71
CA LEU A 67 8.68 -10.42 -7.00
C LEU A 67 9.88 -10.52 -7.95
N ASP A 68 10.69 -9.47 -8.04
CA ASP A 68 11.89 -9.42 -8.88
C ASP A 68 12.98 -10.40 -8.38
N ILE A 69 13.14 -10.51 -7.05
CA ILE A 69 14.06 -11.47 -6.43
C ILE A 69 13.65 -12.93 -6.71
N VAL A 70 12.35 -13.25 -6.64
CA VAL A 70 11.84 -14.59 -6.97
C VAL A 70 12.00 -14.87 -8.46
N GLU A 71 11.64 -13.91 -9.32
CA GLU A 71 11.80 -14.01 -10.78
C GLU A 71 13.25 -14.33 -11.17
N ARG A 72 14.23 -13.68 -10.54
CA ARG A 72 15.67 -13.90 -10.79
C ARG A 72 16.30 -15.03 -9.97
N ARG A 73 15.50 -15.85 -9.27
CA ARG A 73 15.94 -16.98 -8.42
C ARG A 73 16.86 -16.59 -7.27
N GLY A 74 16.78 -15.35 -6.80
CA GLY A 74 17.39 -14.95 -5.53
C GLY A 74 16.64 -15.55 -4.32
N ALA A 75 15.35 -15.85 -4.51
CA ALA A 75 14.50 -16.62 -3.60
C ALA A 75 13.64 -17.59 -4.41
N ASP A 76 13.07 -18.60 -3.74
CA ASP A 76 12.28 -19.63 -4.38
C ASP A 76 10.79 -19.25 -4.45
N PHE A 77 10.26 -18.64 -3.39
CA PHE A 77 8.85 -18.28 -3.30
C PHE A 77 8.57 -17.09 -2.38
N MET A 78 7.34 -16.59 -2.43
CA MET A 78 6.82 -15.53 -1.57
C MET A 78 5.31 -15.69 -1.35
N ALA A 79 4.78 -15.00 -0.35
CA ALA A 79 3.34 -14.87 -0.15
C ALA A 79 2.81 -13.67 -0.96
N VAL A 80 1.63 -13.82 -1.56
CA VAL A 80 1.07 -12.86 -2.52
C VAL A 80 -0.43 -12.63 -2.32
N ASP A 81 -0.85 -11.38 -2.51
CA ASP A 81 -2.24 -11.03 -2.78
C ASP A 81 -2.59 -11.25 -4.27
N PRO A 82 -3.88 -11.33 -4.65
CA PRO A 82 -4.29 -11.32 -6.05
C PRO A 82 -3.73 -10.14 -6.85
N GLU A 83 -3.57 -8.99 -6.21
CA GLU A 83 -3.01 -7.80 -6.84
C GLU A 83 -1.49 -7.91 -7.09
N ASP A 84 -0.77 -8.73 -6.32
CA ASP A 84 0.66 -9.04 -6.56
C ASP A 84 0.79 -10.09 -7.69
N LEU A 85 -0.11 -11.06 -7.74
CA LEU A 85 -0.23 -12.01 -8.86
C LEU A 85 -0.46 -11.30 -10.18
N TYR A 86 -1.19 -10.17 -10.17
CA TYR A 86 -1.41 -9.36 -11.36
C TYR A 86 -0.11 -8.72 -11.84
N LEU A 87 0.72 -8.20 -10.92
CA LEU A 87 2.05 -7.68 -11.27
C LEU A 87 2.94 -8.78 -11.86
N ALA A 88 2.94 -9.96 -11.24
CA ALA A 88 3.67 -11.13 -11.73
C ALA A 88 3.22 -11.54 -13.14
N PHE A 89 1.91 -11.58 -13.39
CA PHE A 89 1.33 -11.88 -14.71
C PHE A 89 1.66 -10.84 -15.79
N LYS A 90 1.88 -9.58 -15.42
CA LYS A 90 2.21 -8.51 -16.38
C LYS A 90 3.71 -8.37 -16.67
N LYS A 91 4.57 -9.11 -15.95
CA LYS A 91 5.99 -9.20 -16.29
C LYS A 91 6.18 -9.91 -17.64
N LYS A 92 7.35 -9.77 -18.23
CA LYS A 92 7.66 -10.37 -19.55
C LYS A 92 8.46 -11.64 -19.35
N ASN A 93 8.08 -12.72 -20.04
CA ASN A 93 8.74 -14.03 -19.93
C ASN A 93 8.66 -14.59 -18.50
N GLU A 94 7.56 -14.28 -17.84
CA GLU A 94 7.25 -14.71 -16.49
C GLU A 94 7.04 -16.22 -16.44
N ASP A 95 7.61 -16.86 -15.44
CA ASP A 95 7.49 -18.30 -15.25
C ASP A 95 7.09 -18.66 -13.82
N PHE A 96 6.27 -17.81 -13.21
CA PHE A 96 5.80 -18.01 -11.85
C PHE A 96 4.81 -19.18 -11.73
N ALA A 97 4.82 -19.80 -10.56
CA ALA A 97 3.98 -20.93 -10.19
C ALA A 97 3.21 -20.64 -8.89
N VAL A 98 1.89 -20.48 -8.98
CA VAL A 98 1.00 -20.41 -7.81
C VAL A 98 0.71 -21.83 -7.36
N PHE A 99 1.07 -22.15 -6.13
CA PHE A 99 1.13 -23.55 -5.69
C PHE A 99 0.34 -23.86 -4.41
N SER A 100 -0.07 -22.85 -3.66
CA SER A 100 -0.97 -23.01 -2.51
C SER A 100 -1.85 -21.78 -2.32
N ASP A 101 -3.08 -21.98 -1.86
CA ASP A 101 -3.96 -20.89 -1.42
C ASP A 101 -3.86 -20.68 0.10
N ILE A 102 -4.09 -19.45 0.55
CA ILE A 102 -4.27 -19.09 1.95
C ILE A 102 -5.77 -18.83 2.16
N ARG A 103 -6.47 -19.79 2.77
CA ARG A 103 -7.94 -19.81 2.91
C ARG A 103 -8.37 -19.68 4.36
N THR A 104 -9.62 -19.29 4.59
CA THR A 104 -10.20 -19.32 5.95
C THR A 104 -10.54 -20.76 6.36
N LYS A 105 -10.55 -21.03 7.67
CA LYS A 105 -11.02 -22.31 8.23
C LYS A 105 -12.53 -22.52 8.03
N GLU A 106 -13.31 -21.44 7.92
CA GLU A 106 -14.76 -21.48 7.65
C GLU A 106 -15.05 -21.87 6.19
N GLU A 107 -14.17 -21.50 5.25
CA GLU A 107 -14.39 -21.63 3.80
C GLU A 107 -13.21 -22.37 3.12
N ILE A 108 -12.73 -23.46 3.73
CA ILE A 108 -11.52 -24.16 3.26
C ILE A 108 -11.68 -24.78 1.86
N GLU A 109 -12.87 -25.27 1.52
CA GLU A 109 -13.17 -25.84 0.21
C GLU A 109 -13.69 -24.81 -0.79
N ALA A 110 -13.95 -23.57 -0.34
CA ALA A 110 -14.42 -22.52 -1.23
C ALA A 110 -13.35 -22.18 -2.26
N GLU A 111 -13.75 -22.21 -3.53
CA GLU A 111 -12.86 -21.95 -4.66
C GLU A 111 -12.30 -20.53 -4.64
N PHE A 112 -13.06 -19.56 -4.14
CA PHE A 112 -12.71 -18.14 -4.11
C PHE A 112 -13.00 -17.50 -2.73
N ARG A 113 -12.30 -16.41 -2.43
CA ARG A 113 -12.40 -15.69 -1.15
C ARG A 113 -13.71 -14.94 -0.98
N TYR A 114 -14.18 -14.30 -2.04
CA TYR A 114 -15.48 -13.64 -2.06
C TYR A 114 -16.11 -13.82 -3.43
N GLU A 115 -17.40 -14.10 -3.43
CA GLU A 115 -18.20 -14.21 -4.65
C GLU A 115 -19.16 -13.03 -4.70
N GLY A 116 -18.89 -12.07 -5.58
CA GLY A 116 -19.74 -10.89 -5.79
C GLY A 116 -20.99 -11.27 -6.55
N ILE A 117 -22.15 -10.93 -6.00
CA ILE A 117 -23.46 -11.25 -6.59
C ILE A 117 -24.33 -10.01 -6.68
N ILE A 118 -25.38 -10.14 -7.49
CA ILE A 118 -26.51 -9.24 -7.52
C ILE A 118 -27.73 -9.98 -6.98
N LEU A 119 -28.35 -9.44 -5.95
CA LEU A 119 -29.58 -9.94 -5.36
C LEU A 119 -30.75 -9.05 -5.78
N ILE A 120 -31.81 -9.64 -6.31
CA ILE A 120 -33.03 -8.93 -6.71
C ILE A 120 -34.27 -9.58 -6.09
N LYS A 121 -35.38 -8.84 -6.05
CA LYS A 121 -36.70 -9.42 -5.80
C LYS A 121 -37.22 -10.10 -7.06
N LYS A 122 -37.90 -11.25 -6.95
CA LYS A 122 -38.52 -11.96 -8.10
C LYS A 122 -39.44 -11.06 -8.92
N ASN A 123 -40.24 -10.25 -8.25
CA ASN A 123 -41.22 -9.36 -8.89
C ASN A 123 -40.67 -7.94 -9.16
N SER A 124 -39.35 -7.77 -9.23
CA SER A 124 -38.69 -6.47 -9.50
C SER A 124 -38.88 -5.97 -10.94
N GLY A 125 -39.36 -6.82 -11.85
CA GLY A 125 -39.48 -6.52 -13.28
C GLY A 125 -38.14 -6.45 -14.02
N ILE A 126 -37.05 -6.94 -13.40
CA ILE A 126 -35.73 -7.02 -14.02
C ILE A 126 -35.64 -8.33 -14.83
N ASN A 127 -35.55 -8.22 -16.15
CA ASN A 127 -35.43 -9.35 -17.08
C ASN A 127 -34.21 -9.24 -18.01
N SER A 128 -33.55 -8.08 -18.02
CA SER A 128 -32.29 -7.81 -18.70
C SER A 128 -31.40 -6.92 -17.82
N LEU A 129 -30.10 -6.85 -18.11
CA LEU A 129 -29.20 -5.92 -17.41
C LEU A 129 -29.60 -4.45 -17.63
N SER A 130 -30.23 -4.13 -18.76
CA SER A 130 -30.71 -2.77 -19.05
C SER A 130 -31.83 -2.32 -18.10
N ASP A 131 -32.61 -3.26 -17.57
CA ASP A 131 -33.70 -2.97 -16.63
C ASP A 131 -33.19 -2.52 -15.25
N LEU A 132 -31.88 -2.59 -15.00
CA LEU A 132 -31.26 -1.99 -13.82
C LEU A 132 -31.35 -0.46 -13.84
N ARG A 133 -31.48 0.15 -15.02
CA ARG A 133 -31.65 1.60 -15.16
C ARG A 133 -32.97 2.03 -14.54
N GLY A 134 -32.91 3.03 -13.66
CA GLY A 134 -34.09 3.53 -12.95
C GLY A 134 -34.46 2.73 -11.69
N LYS A 135 -33.70 1.69 -11.33
CA LYS A 135 -33.93 0.88 -10.13
C LYS A 135 -33.28 1.48 -8.89
N LYS A 136 -33.79 1.11 -7.73
CA LYS A 136 -33.25 1.51 -6.43
C LYS A 136 -32.15 0.56 -5.98
N SER A 137 -30.94 1.06 -5.76
CA SER A 137 -29.76 0.20 -5.54
C SER A 137 -29.21 0.22 -4.11
N CYS A 138 -28.78 -0.93 -3.63
CA CYS A 138 -28.23 -1.12 -2.29
C CYS A 138 -26.79 -1.60 -2.40
N HIS A 139 -25.84 -0.80 -1.90
CA HIS A 139 -24.42 -1.08 -2.03
C HIS A 139 -23.79 -1.37 -0.67
N THR A 140 -22.79 -2.25 -0.63
CA THR A 140 -22.00 -2.43 0.60
C THR A 140 -21.27 -1.15 1.03
N GLY A 141 -21.05 -0.22 0.09
CA GLY A 141 -20.48 1.10 0.30
C GLY A 141 -19.41 1.48 -0.73
N TYR A 142 -19.08 2.76 -0.78
CA TYR A 142 -18.15 3.36 -1.75
C TYR A 142 -16.75 2.74 -1.65
N GLY A 143 -16.11 2.52 -2.80
CA GLY A 143 -14.75 1.98 -2.89
C GLY A 143 -14.60 0.51 -2.49
N ARG A 144 -15.69 -0.22 -2.21
CA ARG A 144 -15.65 -1.66 -1.85
C ARG A 144 -15.76 -2.57 -3.07
N ASN A 145 -15.19 -3.78 -2.98
CA ASN A 145 -15.17 -4.69 -4.14
C ASN A 145 -16.57 -5.12 -4.61
N VAL A 146 -17.27 -5.96 -3.86
CA VAL A 146 -18.54 -6.58 -4.32
C VAL A 146 -19.70 -5.59 -4.44
N GLY A 147 -19.69 -4.52 -3.64
CA GLY A 147 -20.77 -3.54 -3.62
C GLY A 147 -20.52 -2.30 -4.47
N TYR A 148 -19.34 -2.14 -5.08
CA TYR A 148 -19.01 -0.92 -5.84
C TYR A 148 -18.14 -1.23 -7.06
N LYS A 149 -16.89 -1.68 -6.86
CA LYS A 149 -15.93 -1.85 -7.98
C LYS A 149 -16.39 -2.90 -8.99
N ILE A 150 -16.74 -4.10 -8.51
CA ILE A 150 -17.21 -5.20 -9.37
C ILE A 150 -18.44 -4.81 -10.18
N PRO A 151 -19.55 -4.32 -9.57
CA PRO A 151 -20.73 -3.99 -10.34
C PRO A 151 -20.48 -2.85 -11.33
N ILE A 152 -19.70 -1.82 -10.98
CA ILE A 152 -19.35 -0.75 -11.94
C ILE A 152 -18.55 -1.32 -13.12
N THR A 153 -17.50 -2.10 -12.87
CA THR A 153 -16.69 -2.74 -13.92
C THR A 153 -17.55 -3.55 -14.89
N LYS A 154 -18.43 -4.40 -14.35
CA LYS A 154 -19.23 -5.30 -15.18
C LYS A 154 -20.33 -4.54 -15.91
N LEU A 155 -21.00 -3.59 -15.27
CA LEU A 155 -21.99 -2.74 -15.94
C LEU A 155 -21.38 -1.90 -17.05
N LYS A 156 -20.12 -1.44 -16.91
CA LYS A 156 -19.36 -0.79 -18.00
C LYS A 156 -19.14 -1.75 -19.17
N ARG A 157 -18.64 -2.94 -18.89
CA ARG A 157 -18.36 -3.98 -19.90
C ARG A 157 -19.60 -4.37 -20.70
N HIS A 158 -20.77 -4.38 -20.05
CA HIS A 158 -22.07 -4.64 -20.69
C HIS A 158 -22.73 -3.38 -21.26
N GLU A 159 -22.01 -2.26 -21.33
CA GLU A 159 -22.46 -0.96 -21.85
C GLU A 159 -23.71 -0.36 -21.17
N ILE A 160 -24.03 -0.83 -19.95
CA ILE A 160 -25.15 -0.35 -19.14
C ILE A 160 -24.77 0.91 -18.36
N PHE A 161 -23.53 0.96 -17.88
CA PHE A 161 -22.94 2.09 -17.17
C PHE A 161 -21.95 2.81 -18.07
N LYS A 162 -22.15 4.11 -18.29
CA LYS A 162 -21.29 4.94 -19.12
C LYS A 162 -20.91 6.19 -18.35
N VAL A 163 -19.62 6.54 -18.37
CA VAL A 163 -19.07 7.71 -17.69
C VAL A 163 -18.73 8.77 -18.73
N ASP A 164 -19.29 9.95 -18.55
CA ASP A 164 -19.08 11.04 -19.51
C ASP A 164 -17.64 11.55 -19.54
N ALA A 165 -17.29 12.22 -20.65
CA ALA A 165 -16.00 12.85 -20.85
C ALA A 165 -15.98 14.34 -20.42
N ASP A 166 -16.88 14.78 -19.52
CA ASP A 166 -16.96 16.19 -19.09
C ASP A 166 -15.74 16.62 -18.26
N VAL A 167 -14.74 17.21 -18.92
CA VAL A 167 -13.49 17.75 -18.34
C VAL A 167 -13.69 18.74 -17.18
N ASN A 168 -14.91 19.25 -16.98
CA ASN A 168 -15.25 20.13 -15.85
C ASN A 168 -15.61 19.38 -14.58
N LEU A 169 -15.63 18.05 -14.59
CA LEU A 169 -15.85 17.20 -13.44
C LEU A 169 -14.62 16.33 -13.19
N SER A 170 -14.29 16.07 -11.92
CA SER A 170 -13.26 15.09 -11.58
C SER A 170 -13.67 13.67 -11.99
N PRO A 171 -12.74 12.72 -12.22
CA PRO A 171 -13.09 11.35 -12.58
C PRO A 171 -14.01 10.66 -11.57
N VAL A 172 -13.78 10.90 -10.28
CA VAL A 172 -14.65 10.42 -9.19
C VAL A 172 -16.05 11.00 -9.32
N GLU A 173 -16.15 12.32 -9.55
CA GLU A 173 -17.43 12.99 -9.68
C GLU A 173 -18.23 12.49 -10.89
N ARG A 174 -17.58 12.22 -12.02
CA ARG A 174 -18.26 11.65 -13.19
C ARG A 174 -18.78 10.24 -12.95
N GLU A 175 -18.02 9.41 -12.24
CA GLU A 175 -18.48 8.07 -11.85
C GLU A 175 -19.68 8.16 -10.91
N LEU A 176 -19.65 9.06 -9.92
CA LEU A 176 -20.79 9.32 -9.03
C LEU A 176 -22.00 9.87 -9.80
N LYS A 177 -21.79 10.80 -10.73
CA LYS A 177 -22.85 11.31 -11.60
C LYS A 177 -23.49 10.20 -12.42
N ALA A 178 -22.69 9.39 -13.11
CA ALA A 178 -23.18 8.26 -13.89
C ALA A 178 -23.94 7.25 -13.02
N LEU A 179 -23.50 6.99 -11.78
CA LEU A 179 -24.22 6.14 -10.83
C LEU A 179 -25.55 6.76 -10.43
N SER A 180 -25.56 8.06 -10.18
CA SER A 180 -26.74 8.81 -9.76
C SER A 180 -27.82 8.85 -10.85
N GLU A 181 -27.41 8.82 -12.12
CA GLU A 181 -28.29 8.78 -13.29
C GLU A 181 -28.79 7.35 -13.58
N LEU A 182 -27.96 6.34 -13.33
CA LEU A 182 -28.35 4.93 -13.49
C LEU A 182 -29.34 4.51 -12.39
N PHE A 183 -29.09 4.90 -11.14
CA PHE A 183 -29.88 4.54 -9.97
C PHE A 183 -30.46 5.79 -9.30
N PRO A 184 -31.77 6.09 -9.48
CA PRO A 184 -32.38 7.31 -8.97
C PRO A 184 -32.46 7.39 -7.44
N GLN A 185 -32.30 6.27 -6.73
CA GLN A 185 -32.11 6.24 -5.27
C GLN A 185 -31.17 5.10 -4.91
N SER A 186 -30.21 5.35 -4.02
CA SER A 186 -29.30 4.32 -3.55
C SER A 186 -29.02 4.42 -2.06
N CYS A 187 -28.46 3.35 -1.48
CA CYS A 187 -27.57 3.51 -0.33
C CYS A 187 -26.13 3.18 -0.74
N LEU A 188 -25.31 4.23 -0.87
CA LEU A 188 -23.88 4.17 -1.14
C LEU A 188 -23.10 4.91 -0.05
N ALA A 189 -23.02 4.31 1.14
CA ALA A 189 -22.33 4.91 2.27
C ALA A 189 -20.80 4.92 2.12
N GLY A 190 -20.13 5.89 2.75
CA GLY A 190 -18.67 5.98 2.84
C GLY A 190 -18.16 7.38 2.51
N LYS A 191 -16.84 7.52 2.43
CA LYS A 191 -16.15 8.77 2.10
C LYS A 191 -15.81 8.80 0.61
N TYR A 192 -16.43 9.69 -0.17
CA TYR A 192 -16.21 9.82 -1.62
C TYR A 192 -14.90 10.53 -1.97
N SER A 193 -14.34 11.29 -1.02
CA SER A 193 -13.07 12.00 -1.15
C SER A 193 -12.40 12.15 0.21
N ASP A 194 -11.08 12.01 0.28
CA ASP A 194 -10.36 12.17 1.55
C ASP A 194 -10.33 13.63 2.05
N ASN A 195 -10.55 14.59 1.15
CA ASN A 195 -10.85 15.97 1.52
C ASN A 195 -12.32 16.08 1.97
N ASN A 196 -12.54 16.54 3.22
CA ASN A 196 -13.87 16.64 3.84
C ASN A 196 -14.81 17.62 3.11
N GLU A 197 -14.33 18.78 2.71
CA GLU A 197 -15.15 19.79 2.00
C GLU A 197 -15.61 19.25 0.64
N VAL A 198 -14.70 18.61 -0.10
CA VAL A 198 -15.02 17.96 -1.37
C VAL A 198 -16.01 16.82 -1.16
N ASN A 199 -15.80 15.99 -0.13
CA ASN A 199 -16.70 14.89 0.20
C ASN A 199 -18.12 15.38 0.54
N GLU A 200 -18.25 16.42 1.35
CA GLU A 200 -19.54 17.03 1.68
C GLU A 200 -20.22 17.61 0.43
N LYS A 201 -19.46 18.29 -0.43
CA LYS A 201 -19.95 18.81 -1.70
C LYS A 201 -20.47 17.70 -2.62
N LEU A 202 -19.73 16.61 -2.77
CA LEU A 202 -20.12 15.46 -3.60
C LEU A 202 -21.38 14.79 -3.05
N LYS A 203 -21.44 14.51 -1.74
CA LYS A 203 -22.64 13.92 -1.10
C LYS A 203 -23.87 14.80 -1.24
N LYS A 204 -23.70 16.13 -1.17
CA LYS A 204 -24.79 17.08 -1.39
C LYS A 204 -25.24 17.10 -2.86
N SER A 205 -24.29 17.04 -3.81
CA SER A 205 -24.59 17.11 -5.25
C SER A 205 -25.26 15.84 -5.76
N TYR A 206 -24.90 14.68 -5.20
CA TYR A 206 -25.42 13.36 -5.56
C TYR A 206 -26.19 12.73 -4.39
N SER A 207 -27.02 13.51 -3.71
CA SER A 207 -27.71 13.08 -2.49
C SER A 207 -28.65 11.89 -2.69
N ASN A 208 -29.07 11.64 -3.93
CA ASN A 208 -29.88 10.48 -4.29
C ASN A 208 -29.13 9.15 -4.08
N LEU A 209 -27.79 9.15 -4.17
CA LEU A 209 -26.96 7.99 -3.87
C LEU A 209 -26.99 7.58 -2.39
N CYS A 210 -27.53 8.45 -1.52
CA CYS A 210 -27.65 8.25 -0.09
C CYS A 210 -29.09 8.08 0.39
N ALA A 211 -30.08 8.20 -0.50
CA ALA A 211 -31.49 8.29 -0.15
C ALA A 211 -32.07 7.05 0.55
N LEU A 212 -31.46 5.87 0.37
CA LEU A 212 -31.86 4.60 1.01
C LEU A 212 -30.98 4.23 2.21
N CYS A 213 -30.00 5.05 2.56
CA CYS A 213 -29.20 4.82 3.76
C CYS A 213 -30.00 5.13 5.03
N GLU A 214 -29.56 4.61 6.17
CA GLU A 214 -30.23 4.83 7.46
C GLU A 214 -30.26 6.32 7.81
N ASN A 215 -29.13 6.99 7.57
CA ASN A 215 -29.03 8.44 7.69
C ASN A 215 -28.55 9.03 6.36
N PRO A 216 -29.47 9.45 5.47
CA PRO A 216 -29.12 9.99 4.15
C PRO A 216 -28.22 11.23 4.19
N THR A 217 -28.31 12.05 5.23
CA THR A 217 -27.48 13.25 5.37
C THR A 217 -26.04 12.91 5.74
N ARG A 218 -25.83 11.91 6.61
CA ARG A 218 -24.49 11.42 6.98
C ARG A 218 -23.88 10.56 5.86
N CYS A 219 -24.65 9.57 5.39
CA CYS A 219 -24.28 8.63 4.35
C CYS A 219 -22.87 8.03 4.55
N ASP A 220 -22.59 7.60 5.77
CA ASP A 220 -21.27 7.13 6.18
C ASP A 220 -21.39 6.07 7.28
N TYR A 221 -20.33 5.32 7.50
CA TYR A 221 -20.32 4.23 8.48
C TYR A 221 -20.31 4.78 9.93
N PRO A 222 -20.88 4.03 10.90
CA PRO A 222 -21.77 2.88 10.69
C PRO A 222 -23.15 3.32 10.17
N ASP A 223 -23.73 2.50 9.29
CA ASP A 223 -25.07 2.69 8.73
C ASP A 223 -25.74 1.31 8.53
N LYS A 224 -26.95 1.13 9.07
CA LYS A 224 -27.71 -0.14 9.07
C LYS A 224 -27.89 -0.74 7.67
N PHE A 225 -27.94 0.10 6.63
CA PHE A 225 -28.21 -0.28 5.24
C PHE A 225 -26.94 -0.34 4.37
N SER A 226 -25.77 -0.17 4.99
CA SER A 226 -24.45 -0.37 4.38
C SER A 226 -23.80 -1.68 4.85
N GLY A 227 -22.71 -2.11 4.22
CA GLY A 227 -22.11 -3.40 4.54
C GLY A 227 -22.70 -4.57 3.77
N TYR A 228 -22.14 -5.77 4.00
CA TYR A 228 -22.60 -6.97 3.29
C TYR A 228 -24.02 -7.35 3.72
N ASP A 229 -24.32 -7.27 5.01
CA ASP A 229 -25.65 -7.50 5.57
C ASP A 229 -26.58 -6.31 5.34
N GLY A 230 -26.10 -5.07 5.53
CA GLY A 230 -26.93 -3.89 5.36
C GLY A 230 -27.39 -3.68 3.93
N ALA A 231 -26.59 -4.03 2.92
CA ALA A 231 -27.04 -3.99 1.52
C ALA A 231 -28.24 -4.94 1.27
N ILE A 232 -28.28 -6.10 1.94
CA ILE A 232 -29.42 -7.02 1.89
C ILE A 232 -30.62 -6.41 2.63
N LYS A 233 -30.40 -5.84 3.83
CA LYS A 233 -31.44 -5.13 4.60
C LYS A 233 -32.02 -3.96 3.83
N CYS A 234 -31.22 -3.21 3.07
CA CYS A 234 -31.69 -2.11 2.22
C CYS A 234 -32.68 -2.60 1.16
N LEU A 235 -32.40 -3.75 0.51
CA LEU A 235 -33.28 -4.37 -0.46
C LEU A 235 -34.58 -4.86 0.20
N VAL A 236 -34.46 -5.54 1.33
CA VAL A 236 -35.56 -6.23 2.00
C VAL A 236 -36.46 -5.25 2.78
N GLU A 237 -35.85 -4.35 3.54
CA GLU A 237 -36.51 -3.51 4.56
C GLU A 237 -36.68 -2.05 4.13
N ASN A 238 -35.85 -1.52 3.22
CA ASN A 238 -35.83 -0.08 2.89
C ASN A 238 -36.16 0.23 1.42
N GLY A 239 -36.92 -0.65 0.78
CA GLY A 239 -37.50 -0.39 -0.54
C GLY A 239 -36.51 -0.40 -1.70
N GLY A 240 -35.32 -0.98 -1.55
CA GLY A 240 -34.44 -1.26 -2.69
C GLY A 240 -35.04 -2.27 -3.68
N ASP A 241 -34.52 -2.26 -4.90
CA ASP A 241 -34.87 -3.19 -5.98
C ASP A 241 -33.74 -4.18 -6.29
N VAL A 242 -32.50 -3.74 -6.08
CA VAL A 242 -31.27 -4.51 -6.33
C VAL A 242 -30.25 -4.29 -5.21
N ALA A 243 -29.59 -5.36 -4.76
CA ALA A 243 -28.49 -5.30 -3.81
C ALA A 243 -27.22 -5.95 -4.35
N PHE A 244 -26.10 -5.26 -4.17
CA PHE A 244 -24.77 -5.74 -4.50
C PHE A 244 -24.07 -6.21 -3.23
N THR A 245 -23.86 -7.52 -3.08
CA THR A 245 -23.28 -8.13 -1.87
C THR A 245 -22.55 -9.43 -2.20
N LYS A 246 -22.33 -10.32 -1.21
CA LYS A 246 -21.69 -11.62 -1.39
C LYS A 246 -22.53 -12.78 -0.87
N VAL A 247 -22.34 -13.95 -1.50
CA VAL A 247 -23.12 -15.18 -1.30
C VAL A 247 -23.29 -15.54 0.18
N ILE A 248 -22.20 -15.60 0.95
CA ILE A 248 -22.24 -16.03 2.35
C ILE A 248 -23.20 -15.18 3.21
N TYR A 249 -23.31 -13.87 2.97
CA TYR A 249 -24.23 -13.01 3.73
C TYR A 249 -25.69 -13.17 3.30
N VAL A 250 -25.94 -13.44 2.01
CA VAL A 250 -27.29 -13.80 1.54
C VAL A 250 -27.72 -15.09 2.24
N ARG A 251 -26.86 -16.11 2.22
CA ARG A 251 -27.17 -17.40 2.85
C ARG A 251 -27.42 -17.24 4.36
N LYS A 252 -26.61 -16.47 5.09
CA LYS A 252 -26.85 -16.14 6.51
C LYS A 252 -28.18 -15.41 6.73
N TYR A 253 -28.49 -14.40 5.92
CA TYR A 253 -29.70 -13.57 6.12
C TYR A 253 -30.99 -14.36 5.87
N PHE A 254 -31.00 -15.24 4.87
CA PHE A 254 -32.17 -16.04 4.49
C PHE A 254 -32.21 -17.42 5.16
N GLY A 255 -31.35 -17.68 6.15
CA GLY A 255 -31.31 -18.94 6.89
C GLY A 255 -31.04 -20.16 5.98
N LEU A 256 -30.06 -20.03 5.08
CA LEU A 256 -29.63 -21.09 4.17
C LEU A 256 -28.28 -21.69 4.62
N PRO A 257 -28.04 -22.99 4.41
CA PRO A 257 -26.80 -23.65 4.85
C PRO A 257 -25.55 -23.08 4.15
N ILE A 258 -24.38 -23.05 4.79
CA ILE A 258 -23.16 -22.43 4.25
C ILE A 258 -22.03 -23.46 4.21
N GLY A 259 -21.23 -23.46 3.14
CA GLY A 259 -20.18 -24.46 2.96
C GLY A 259 -20.77 -25.87 2.93
N HIS A 260 -20.24 -26.78 3.76
CA HIS A 260 -20.73 -28.16 3.90
C HIS A 260 -21.83 -28.33 4.94
N ALA A 261 -22.28 -27.26 5.60
CA ALA A 261 -23.37 -27.38 6.54
C ALA A 261 -24.61 -27.91 5.82
N THR A 262 -25.22 -28.95 6.36
CA THR A 262 -26.50 -29.50 5.87
C THR A 262 -27.69 -28.69 6.39
N GLU A 263 -27.50 -27.97 7.49
CA GLU A 263 -28.51 -27.16 8.16
C GLU A 263 -28.05 -25.70 8.25
N SER A 264 -29.02 -24.79 8.32
CA SER A 264 -28.72 -23.38 8.55
C SER A 264 -28.28 -23.13 9.99
N LEU A 265 -27.25 -22.31 10.15
CA LEU A 265 -26.78 -21.84 11.47
C LEU A 265 -27.48 -20.55 11.92
N THR A 266 -28.38 -20.00 11.09
CA THR A 266 -29.08 -18.75 11.34
C THR A 266 -30.57 -18.87 11.00
N GLU A 267 -31.40 -18.15 11.76
CA GLU A 267 -32.83 -18.01 11.45
C GLU A 267 -33.05 -17.12 10.23
N ALA A 268 -33.94 -17.53 9.34
CA ALA A 268 -34.30 -16.76 8.16
C ALA A 268 -35.00 -15.46 8.54
N GLN A 269 -34.46 -14.33 8.08
CA GLN A 269 -35.01 -12.99 8.33
C GLN A 269 -36.07 -12.58 7.28
N ALA A 270 -36.12 -13.27 6.16
CA ALA A 270 -37.10 -13.10 5.09
C ALA A 270 -37.28 -14.42 4.33
N ASN A 271 -38.36 -14.54 3.56
CA ASN A 271 -38.63 -15.73 2.76
C ASN A 271 -37.66 -15.81 1.57
N PRO A 272 -36.81 -16.86 1.46
CA PRO A 272 -35.86 -16.97 0.36
C PRO A 272 -36.51 -17.08 -1.01
N ASN A 273 -37.75 -17.57 -1.08
CA ASN A 273 -38.45 -17.77 -2.35
C ASN A 273 -38.87 -16.47 -3.04
N ASP A 274 -38.77 -15.32 -2.37
CA ASP A 274 -39.13 -14.01 -2.92
C ASP A 274 -37.95 -13.33 -3.64
N TYR A 275 -36.76 -13.96 -3.62
CA TYR A 275 -35.50 -13.38 -4.11
C TYR A 275 -34.76 -14.32 -5.06
N GLU A 276 -33.98 -13.73 -5.96
CA GLU A 276 -33.16 -14.42 -6.95
C GLU A 276 -31.80 -13.73 -7.10
N TYR A 277 -30.78 -14.49 -7.52
CA TYR A 277 -29.54 -13.96 -8.05
C TYR A 277 -29.75 -13.53 -9.51
N LEU A 278 -29.28 -12.34 -9.88
CA LEU A 278 -29.19 -11.89 -11.27
C LEU A 278 -27.79 -12.20 -11.81
N CYS A 279 -27.72 -13.04 -12.83
CA CYS A 279 -26.45 -13.47 -13.44
C CYS A 279 -25.91 -12.45 -14.45
N GLU A 280 -24.64 -12.56 -14.79
CA GLU A 280 -23.98 -11.65 -15.74
C GLU A 280 -24.57 -11.77 -17.16
N ASP A 281 -25.12 -12.94 -17.51
CA ASP A 281 -25.84 -13.19 -18.76
C ASP A 281 -27.35 -12.83 -18.69
N ALA A 282 -27.75 -12.10 -17.65
CA ALA A 282 -29.13 -11.73 -17.32
C ALA A 282 -30.09 -12.88 -16.96
N THR A 283 -29.60 -14.13 -16.88
CA THR A 283 -30.40 -15.21 -16.31
C THR A 283 -30.63 -15.00 -14.81
N LYS A 284 -31.63 -15.70 -14.25
CA LYS A 284 -32.00 -15.60 -12.83
C LYS A 284 -31.94 -16.96 -12.19
N VAL A 285 -31.33 -17.04 -11.01
CA VAL A 285 -31.17 -18.29 -10.26
C VAL A 285 -31.76 -18.11 -8.85
N PRO A 286 -32.60 -19.04 -8.37
CA PRO A 286 -33.12 -18.99 -7.00
C PRO A 286 -32.00 -18.92 -5.96
N ILE A 287 -32.19 -18.14 -4.89
CA ILE A 287 -31.13 -18.01 -3.88
C ILE A 287 -30.87 -19.27 -3.05
N THR A 288 -31.79 -20.24 -3.12
CA THR A 288 -31.66 -21.60 -2.55
C THR A 288 -30.66 -22.45 -3.31
N GLU A 289 -30.38 -22.14 -4.57
CA GLU A 289 -29.45 -22.87 -5.44
C GLU A 289 -28.02 -22.28 -5.39
N ARG A 290 -27.12 -22.81 -6.24
CA ARG A 290 -25.76 -22.28 -6.38
C ARG A 290 -25.82 -20.92 -7.05
N ALA A 291 -25.22 -19.91 -6.41
CA ALA A 291 -25.20 -18.56 -6.95
C ALA A 291 -24.44 -18.48 -8.28
N CYS A 292 -24.97 -17.71 -9.22
CA CYS A 292 -24.20 -17.15 -10.32
C CYS A 292 -23.53 -15.86 -9.85
N THR A 293 -22.26 -15.66 -10.21
CA THR A 293 -21.41 -14.62 -9.63
C THR A 293 -20.84 -13.75 -10.74
N TRP A 294 -20.72 -12.45 -10.48
CA TRP A 294 -20.28 -11.46 -11.47
C TRP A 294 -18.76 -11.28 -11.49
N ALA A 295 -18.13 -11.45 -10.34
CA ALA A 295 -16.69 -11.63 -10.22
C ALA A 295 -16.41 -12.32 -8.90
N GLN A 296 -15.29 -13.02 -8.84
CA GLN A 296 -14.81 -13.66 -7.63
C GLN A 296 -13.48 -13.03 -7.22
N ARG A 297 -13.27 -12.77 -5.93
CA ARG A 297 -11.94 -12.41 -5.44
C ARG A 297 -11.16 -13.70 -5.19
N PRO A 298 -10.04 -13.96 -5.88
CA PRO A 298 -9.21 -15.11 -5.58
C PRO A 298 -8.70 -15.07 -4.13
N TRP A 299 -8.33 -16.24 -3.63
CA TRP A 299 -7.58 -16.32 -2.38
C TRP A 299 -6.18 -15.72 -2.55
N GLN A 300 -5.65 -15.22 -1.44
CA GLN A 300 -4.22 -14.99 -1.28
C GLN A 300 -3.49 -16.32 -1.45
N ALA A 301 -2.22 -16.30 -1.81
CA ALA A 301 -1.52 -17.52 -2.19
C ALA A 301 -0.04 -17.49 -1.82
N TYR A 302 0.60 -18.66 -1.93
CA TYR A 302 2.05 -18.76 -2.12
C TYR A 302 2.35 -18.98 -3.60
N MET A 303 3.33 -18.22 -4.09
CA MET A 303 3.81 -18.25 -5.46
C MET A 303 5.32 -18.34 -5.46
N GLY A 304 5.88 -19.16 -6.35
CA GLY A 304 7.32 -19.20 -6.57
C GLY A 304 7.69 -19.08 -8.03
N ASN A 305 8.98 -19.24 -8.31
CA ASN A 305 9.50 -19.31 -9.68
C ASN A 305 9.16 -20.66 -10.34
N GLY A 306 9.48 -20.79 -11.63
CA GLY A 306 9.14 -21.96 -12.45
C GLY A 306 9.86 -23.24 -12.06
N ASP A 307 10.87 -23.16 -11.20
CA ASP A 307 11.64 -24.31 -10.72
C ASP A 307 10.87 -25.09 -9.63
N ILE A 308 9.79 -24.51 -9.06
CA ILE A 308 8.87 -25.21 -8.16
C ILE A 308 8.00 -26.19 -8.97
N THR A 309 8.48 -27.43 -9.03
CA THR A 309 7.86 -28.54 -9.77
C THR A 309 7.32 -29.63 -8.83
N ASN A 310 6.48 -30.53 -9.37
CA ASN A 310 5.74 -31.55 -8.60
C ASN A 310 6.58 -32.38 -7.62
N LYS A 311 7.85 -32.71 -7.92
CA LYS A 311 8.67 -33.54 -7.02
C LYS A 311 9.06 -32.81 -5.72
N HIS A 312 9.23 -31.49 -5.76
CA HIS A 312 9.64 -30.66 -4.62
C HIS A 312 8.43 -29.94 -3.98
N LEU A 313 7.33 -29.86 -4.72
CA LEU A 313 6.10 -29.19 -4.32
C LEU A 313 5.47 -29.78 -3.06
N ASP A 314 5.28 -31.10 -2.99
CA ASP A 314 4.62 -31.77 -1.86
C ASP A 314 5.36 -31.54 -0.53
N MET A 315 6.71 -31.55 -0.58
CA MET A 315 7.55 -31.30 0.59
C MET A 315 7.42 -29.85 1.06
N LEU A 316 7.45 -28.89 0.12
CA LEU A 316 7.28 -27.47 0.43
C LEU A 316 5.88 -27.18 1.00
N GLN A 317 4.82 -27.68 0.37
CA GLN A 317 3.44 -27.55 0.84
C GLN A 317 3.25 -28.16 2.24
N SER A 318 3.83 -29.35 2.47
CA SER A 318 3.80 -30.00 3.80
C SER A 318 4.54 -29.17 4.85
N ARG A 319 5.72 -28.62 4.50
CA ARG A 319 6.48 -27.74 5.38
C ARG A 319 5.72 -26.45 5.72
N LEU A 320 5.01 -25.87 4.74
CA LEU A 320 4.18 -24.67 4.95
C LEU A 320 2.97 -24.95 5.86
N LYS A 321 2.36 -26.14 5.75
CA LYS A 321 1.27 -26.54 6.66
C LYS A 321 1.76 -26.62 8.11
N VAL A 322 2.94 -27.23 8.34
CA VAL A 322 3.58 -27.24 9.66
C VAL A 322 3.90 -25.83 10.14
N PHE A 323 4.46 -24.98 9.28
CA PHE A 323 4.72 -23.57 9.59
C PHE A 323 3.46 -22.83 10.05
N TYR A 324 2.31 -23.04 9.40
CA TYR A 324 1.06 -22.38 9.81
C TYR A 324 0.61 -22.76 11.21
N GLU A 325 0.72 -24.03 11.57
CA GLU A 325 0.36 -24.49 12.92
C GLU A 325 1.40 -24.02 13.95
N ASP A 326 2.68 -24.07 13.62
CA ASP A 326 3.75 -23.57 14.47
C ASP A 326 3.63 -22.08 14.74
N ALA A 327 3.43 -21.27 13.70
CA ALA A 327 3.32 -19.81 13.81
C ALA A 327 2.12 -19.40 14.68
N LYS A 328 0.99 -20.11 14.60
CA LYS A 328 -0.19 -19.88 15.44
C LYS A 328 0.04 -20.23 16.91
N SER A 329 0.94 -21.18 17.19
CA SER A 329 1.29 -21.63 18.54
C SER A 329 2.34 -20.76 19.23
N THR A 330 2.94 -19.80 18.52
CA THR A 330 3.92 -18.88 19.12
C THR A 330 3.24 -17.80 19.94
N ASP A 331 3.90 -17.31 20.98
CA ASP A 331 3.49 -16.09 21.71
C ASP A 331 3.58 -14.82 20.82
N HIS A 332 4.03 -14.96 19.57
CA HIS A 332 4.31 -13.90 18.61
C HIS A 332 3.25 -13.80 17.50
N MET A 333 1.97 -13.80 17.87
CA MET A 333 0.86 -13.64 16.92
C MET A 333 0.99 -12.36 16.06
N THR A 334 1.70 -11.34 16.53
CA THR A 334 2.05 -10.13 15.77
C THR A 334 2.97 -10.44 14.58
N TYR A 335 4.01 -11.26 14.76
CA TYR A 335 4.90 -11.71 13.69
C TYR A 335 4.18 -12.64 12.72
N ALA A 336 3.35 -13.56 13.24
CA ALA A 336 2.55 -14.45 12.41
C ALA A 336 1.63 -13.66 11.45
N LYS A 337 0.98 -12.59 11.94
CA LYS A 337 0.12 -11.72 11.13
C LYS A 337 0.86 -11.04 9.99
N GLN A 338 2.12 -10.64 10.20
CA GLN A 338 2.96 -10.04 9.14
C GLN A 338 3.26 -11.06 8.03
N MET A 339 3.37 -12.34 8.36
CA MET A 339 3.55 -13.45 7.41
C MET A 339 2.22 -13.98 6.83
N MET A 340 1.14 -13.18 6.89
CA MET A 340 -0.21 -13.54 6.47
C MET A 340 -0.82 -14.74 7.21
N VAL A 341 -0.31 -15.09 8.41
CA VAL A 341 -0.84 -16.17 9.25
C VAL A 341 -1.73 -15.59 10.35
N ASN A 342 -2.93 -16.13 10.51
CA ASN A 342 -3.82 -15.80 11.62
C ASN A 342 -4.62 -17.01 12.11
N GLU A 343 -5.29 -16.87 13.25
CA GLU A 343 -6.04 -17.97 13.89
C GLU A 343 -7.15 -18.56 12.99
N LYS A 344 -7.66 -17.76 12.05
CA LYS A 344 -8.80 -18.09 11.19
C LYS A 344 -8.39 -18.62 9.83
N ASN A 345 -7.11 -18.67 9.48
CA ASN A 345 -6.67 -19.11 8.16
C ASN A 345 -5.76 -20.36 8.20
N THR A 346 -5.57 -20.95 7.02
CA THR A 346 -4.73 -22.12 6.79
C THR A 346 -4.22 -22.11 5.34
N VAL A 347 -3.21 -22.93 5.07
CA VAL A 347 -2.72 -23.19 3.71
C VAL A 347 -3.46 -24.37 3.14
N VAL A 348 -3.93 -24.21 1.89
CA VAL A 348 -4.56 -25.26 1.10
C VAL A 348 -3.66 -25.53 -0.11
N PRO A 349 -3.04 -26.71 -0.20
CA PRO A 349 -2.18 -27.06 -1.32
C PRO A 349 -3.00 -27.18 -2.62
N LYS A 350 -2.36 -26.89 -3.76
CA LYS A 350 -2.89 -27.22 -5.09
C LYS A 350 -2.22 -28.50 -5.58
N ASP A 351 -2.99 -29.38 -6.22
CA ASP A 351 -2.47 -30.62 -6.81
C ASP A 351 -1.49 -30.36 -7.95
N ASN A 352 -1.71 -29.27 -8.69
CA ASN A 352 -0.82 -28.80 -9.74
C ASN A 352 -0.61 -27.30 -9.57
N VAL A 353 0.58 -26.83 -9.90
CA VAL A 353 0.86 -25.40 -10.00
C VAL A 353 0.02 -24.78 -11.11
N ILE A 354 -0.34 -23.51 -10.93
CA ILE A 354 -1.08 -22.72 -11.93
C ILE A 354 -0.37 -21.39 -12.16
N LEU A 355 -0.48 -20.84 -13.37
CA LEU A 355 0.09 -19.54 -13.68
C LEU A 355 -0.69 -18.43 -12.95
N PRO A 356 -0.04 -17.32 -12.55
CA PRO A 356 -0.73 -16.19 -11.91
C PRO A 356 -1.92 -15.67 -12.73
N GLY A 357 -1.74 -15.56 -14.05
CA GLY A 357 -2.79 -15.15 -14.98
C GLY A 357 -4.00 -16.09 -14.99
N ASP A 358 -3.78 -17.41 -14.91
CA ASP A 358 -4.86 -18.40 -14.85
C ASP A 358 -5.60 -18.34 -13.52
N HIS A 359 -4.88 -18.17 -12.41
CA HIS A 359 -5.49 -18.00 -11.07
C HIS A 359 -6.42 -16.78 -11.02
N LEU A 360 -6.03 -15.68 -11.67
CA LEU A 360 -6.84 -14.45 -11.76
C LEU A 360 -7.99 -14.56 -12.75
N SER A 361 -7.73 -15.13 -13.93
CA SER A 361 -8.71 -15.25 -15.02
C SER A 361 -9.85 -16.19 -14.64
N LYS A 362 -9.53 -17.28 -13.92
CA LYS A 362 -10.53 -18.21 -13.38
C LYS A 362 -11.53 -17.52 -12.44
N ALA A 363 -11.08 -16.49 -11.72
CA ALA A 363 -11.91 -15.69 -10.81
C ALA A 363 -12.59 -14.48 -11.49
N GLN A 364 -12.37 -14.30 -12.80
CA GLN A 364 -12.83 -13.13 -13.56
C GLN A 364 -12.48 -11.81 -12.85
N TYR A 365 -11.30 -11.74 -12.22
CA TYR A 365 -10.90 -10.62 -11.36
C TYR A 365 -9.92 -9.67 -12.06
N THR A 366 -9.31 -10.10 -13.17
CA THR A 366 -8.38 -9.28 -13.96
C THR A 366 -9.02 -7.97 -14.42
N ASP A 367 -10.27 -8.00 -14.89
CA ASP A 367 -10.99 -6.78 -15.33
C ASP A 367 -11.37 -5.86 -14.16
N VAL A 368 -11.48 -6.40 -12.94
CA VAL A 368 -11.67 -5.61 -11.71
C VAL A 368 -10.39 -4.88 -11.34
N ILE A 369 -9.22 -5.53 -11.48
CA ILE A 369 -7.91 -4.89 -11.27
C ILE A 369 -7.64 -3.87 -12.38
N GLU A 370 -7.98 -4.19 -13.62
CA GLU A 370 -7.80 -3.34 -14.80
C GLU A 370 -8.90 -2.28 -14.99
N ARG A 371 -9.77 -2.11 -13.99
CA ARG A 371 -10.90 -1.19 -14.07
C ARG A 371 -10.44 0.23 -14.41
N GLN A 372 -11.12 0.81 -15.38
CA GLN A 372 -10.97 2.20 -15.80
C GLN A 372 -12.10 3.06 -15.21
N LEU A 373 -11.75 4.23 -14.68
CA LEU A 373 -12.72 5.20 -14.16
C LEU A 373 -13.53 5.85 -15.28
N LEU A 374 -12.89 6.13 -16.41
CA LEU A 374 -13.48 6.86 -17.54
C LEU A 374 -13.68 5.92 -18.72
N ASP A 375 -14.51 6.33 -19.67
CA ASP A 375 -14.72 5.60 -20.93
C ASP A 375 -13.88 6.25 -22.04
N GLY A 376 -13.07 5.44 -22.73
CA GLY A 376 -12.20 5.88 -23.83
C GLY A 376 -10.87 6.53 -23.39
N ASN A 377 -9.97 6.77 -24.36
CA ASN A 377 -8.65 7.39 -24.12
C ASN A 377 -8.81 8.89 -23.80
N SER A 378 -8.98 9.24 -22.53
CA SER A 378 -8.94 10.63 -22.07
C SER A 378 -7.60 10.95 -21.41
N ASN A 379 -7.12 12.18 -21.56
CA ASN A 379 -5.93 12.65 -20.82
C ASN A 379 -6.13 12.62 -19.30
N ASP A 380 -7.38 12.50 -18.83
CA ASP A 380 -7.72 12.38 -17.42
C ASP A 380 -7.42 10.99 -16.83
N GLU A 381 -7.15 9.98 -17.67
CA GLU A 381 -6.86 8.60 -17.21
C GLU A 381 -5.45 8.41 -16.66
N LYS A 382 -4.55 9.37 -16.92
CA LYS A 382 -3.15 9.27 -16.50
C LYS A 382 -2.68 10.52 -15.80
N ILE A 383 -1.69 10.43 -14.93
CA ILE A 383 -0.94 11.55 -14.34
C ILE A 383 0.51 11.44 -14.81
N LYS A 384 0.94 12.37 -15.64
CA LYS A 384 2.32 12.44 -16.14
C LYS A 384 3.25 13.00 -15.07
N LEU A 385 3.91 12.12 -14.34
CA LEU A 385 4.91 12.47 -13.33
C LEU A 385 6.30 12.56 -13.95
N CYS A 386 6.89 13.75 -13.91
CA CYS A 386 8.25 13.95 -14.38
C CYS A 386 9.27 13.64 -13.28
N VAL A 387 10.28 12.84 -13.61
CA VAL A 387 11.39 12.43 -12.74
C VAL A 387 12.74 12.66 -13.42
N SER A 388 13.80 12.79 -12.63
CA SER A 388 15.08 13.33 -13.11
C SER A 388 16.32 12.45 -12.97
N SER A 389 16.14 11.18 -12.61
CA SER A 389 17.22 10.19 -12.62
C SER A 389 16.70 8.83 -13.06
N ASN A 390 17.60 7.96 -13.53
CA ASN A 390 17.24 6.60 -13.92
C ASN A 390 16.69 5.80 -12.73
N VAL A 391 17.22 6.01 -11.54
CA VAL A 391 16.73 5.37 -10.30
C VAL A 391 15.31 5.87 -9.99
N ALA A 392 15.06 7.18 -10.10
CA ALA A 392 13.72 7.74 -9.95
C ALA A 392 12.75 7.26 -11.03
N MET A 393 13.22 7.03 -12.26
CA MET A 393 12.40 6.43 -13.32
C MET A 393 11.96 5.02 -12.96
N ARG A 394 12.87 4.17 -12.48
CA ARG A 394 12.55 2.81 -12.03
C ARG A 394 11.60 2.82 -10.82
N LYS A 395 11.86 3.66 -9.82
CA LYS A 395 10.94 3.83 -8.67
C LYS A 395 9.56 4.30 -9.12
N CYS A 396 9.49 5.27 -10.03
CA CYS A 396 8.23 5.77 -10.57
C CYS A 396 7.47 4.68 -11.33
N GLN A 397 8.14 3.85 -12.12
CA GLN A 397 7.51 2.73 -12.84
C GLN A 397 6.95 1.69 -11.87
N ALA A 398 7.74 1.26 -10.88
CA ALA A 398 7.27 0.34 -9.84
C ALA A 398 6.08 0.93 -9.06
N MET A 399 6.18 2.22 -8.69
CA MET A 399 5.13 2.98 -8.03
C MET A 399 3.85 3.06 -8.89
N SER A 400 3.98 3.28 -10.19
CA SER A 400 2.86 3.29 -11.13
C SER A 400 2.16 1.93 -11.18
N ASP A 401 2.93 0.86 -11.34
CA ASP A 401 2.39 -0.50 -11.50
C ASP A 401 1.68 -0.97 -10.23
N VAL A 402 2.29 -0.78 -9.05
CA VAL A 402 1.69 -1.17 -7.77
C VAL A 402 0.50 -0.29 -7.39
N SER A 403 0.53 1.00 -7.74
CA SER A 403 -0.63 1.88 -7.60
C SER A 403 -1.79 1.40 -8.46
N TYR A 404 -1.49 1.02 -9.71
CA TYR A 404 -2.49 0.51 -10.64
C TYR A 404 -3.11 -0.80 -10.15
N SER A 405 -2.30 -1.78 -9.71
CA SER A 405 -2.81 -3.07 -9.24
C SER A 405 -3.66 -2.94 -7.97
N ARG A 406 -3.48 -1.88 -7.18
CA ARG A 406 -4.24 -1.59 -5.96
C ARG A 406 -5.38 -0.58 -6.13
N ASP A 407 -5.84 -0.40 -7.37
CA ASP A 407 -6.97 0.48 -7.75
C ASP A 407 -6.77 1.94 -7.32
N ILE A 408 -5.52 2.42 -7.33
CA ILE A 408 -5.22 3.84 -7.28
C ILE A 408 -5.33 4.37 -8.71
N ARG A 409 -6.12 5.42 -8.87
CA ARG A 409 -6.44 6.03 -10.17
C ARG A 409 -6.45 7.57 -10.02
N PRO A 410 -6.16 8.32 -11.09
CA PRO A 410 -5.70 7.85 -12.40
C PRO A 410 -4.29 7.23 -12.36
N THR A 411 -3.91 6.52 -13.42
CA THR A 411 -2.63 5.79 -13.47
C THR A 411 -1.46 6.76 -13.58
N PHE A 412 -0.33 6.50 -12.93
CA PHE A 412 0.86 7.32 -13.14
C PHE A 412 1.52 6.99 -14.49
N GLU A 413 2.04 8.00 -15.17
CA GLU A 413 2.89 7.84 -16.35
C GLU A 413 4.21 8.57 -16.09
N CYS A 414 5.32 7.85 -16.12
CA CYS A 414 6.62 8.38 -15.75
C CYS A 414 7.33 8.98 -16.96
N ILE A 415 7.82 10.21 -16.83
CA ILE A 415 8.59 10.91 -17.85
C ILE A 415 9.97 11.23 -17.29
N LEU A 416 11.03 10.74 -17.95
CA LEU A 416 12.42 11.03 -17.56
C LEU A 416 12.94 12.26 -18.31
N LYS A 417 13.32 13.31 -17.56
CA LYS A 417 13.98 14.51 -18.07
C LYS A 417 14.89 15.10 -17.00
N ASP A 418 15.88 15.92 -17.40
CA ASP A 418 16.67 16.70 -16.44
C ASP A 418 15.76 17.60 -15.57
N ASN A 419 16.18 17.94 -14.35
CA ASN A 419 15.35 18.71 -13.40
C ASN A 419 14.74 19.99 -14.01
N GLU A 420 15.55 20.78 -14.72
CA GLU A 420 15.09 22.01 -15.39
C GLU A 420 14.02 21.70 -16.46
N LYS A 421 14.27 20.69 -17.29
CA LYS A 421 13.34 20.24 -18.34
C LYS A 421 12.06 19.65 -17.77
N CYS A 422 12.07 19.07 -16.58
CA CYS A 422 10.84 18.65 -15.89
C CYS A 422 9.97 19.84 -15.52
N ILE A 423 10.57 20.92 -15.01
CA ILE A 423 9.85 22.15 -14.66
C ILE A 423 9.32 22.88 -15.89
N GLU A 424 10.12 22.92 -16.97
CA GLU A 424 9.69 23.43 -18.27
C GLU A 424 8.50 22.61 -18.80
N SER A 425 8.62 21.28 -18.80
CA SER A 425 7.55 20.38 -19.27
C SER A 425 6.26 20.56 -18.48
N LEU A 426 6.35 20.82 -17.17
CA LEU A 426 5.20 21.10 -16.34
C LEU A 426 4.54 22.46 -16.70
N SER A 427 5.36 23.47 -16.99
CA SER A 427 4.88 24.80 -17.39
C SER A 427 4.23 24.79 -18.79
N GLU A 428 4.72 23.94 -19.69
CA GLU A 428 4.21 23.74 -21.06
C GLU A 428 2.98 22.82 -21.12
N GLY A 429 2.63 22.13 -20.03
CA GLY A 429 1.55 21.13 -20.00
C GLY A 429 1.93 19.76 -20.59
N ASN A 430 3.23 19.50 -20.77
CA ASN A 430 3.78 18.22 -21.19
C ASN A 430 3.94 17.22 -20.03
N ALA A 431 3.95 17.71 -18.79
CA ALA A 431 3.87 16.94 -17.55
C ALA A 431 2.74 17.49 -16.65
N ASP A 432 2.20 16.65 -15.77
CA ASP A 432 1.14 17.03 -14.82
C ASP A 432 1.69 17.37 -13.44
N ALA A 433 2.77 16.70 -13.03
CA ALA A 433 3.38 16.89 -11.72
C ALA A 433 4.89 16.68 -11.73
N VAL A 434 5.57 17.32 -10.79
CA VAL A 434 6.98 17.08 -10.45
C VAL A 434 7.14 17.14 -8.93
N VAL A 435 7.97 16.26 -8.38
CA VAL A 435 8.36 16.32 -6.96
C VAL A 435 9.64 17.14 -6.86
N VAL A 436 9.59 18.25 -6.12
CA VAL A 436 10.76 19.11 -5.91
C VAL A 436 11.22 18.99 -4.47
N GLN A 437 12.46 18.54 -4.31
CA GLN A 437 13.11 18.39 -3.02
C GLN A 437 13.73 19.70 -2.55
N SER A 438 13.87 19.85 -1.24
CA SER A 438 14.47 21.04 -0.64
C SER A 438 15.85 21.37 -1.21
N LYS A 439 16.68 20.34 -1.42
CA LYS A 439 18.06 20.48 -1.94
C LYS A 439 18.12 21.05 -3.35
N THR A 440 17.10 20.77 -4.16
CA THR A 440 17.04 21.23 -5.56
C THR A 440 16.23 22.50 -5.72
N PHE A 441 15.55 22.97 -4.67
CA PHE A 441 14.66 24.13 -4.71
C PHE A 441 15.34 25.40 -5.25
N GLU A 442 16.60 25.65 -4.87
CA GLU A 442 17.33 26.87 -5.29
C GLU A 442 17.72 26.88 -6.77
N MET A 443 17.74 25.72 -7.42
CA MET A 443 18.16 25.58 -8.81
C MET A 443 17.03 25.91 -9.80
N HIS A 444 15.85 26.31 -9.32
CA HIS A 444 14.63 26.22 -10.09
C HIS A 444 13.75 27.47 -10.02
N ASN A 445 13.36 28.01 -11.18
CA ASN A 445 12.35 29.05 -11.26
C ASN A 445 10.93 28.44 -11.17
N LEU A 446 10.41 28.35 -9.95
CA LEU A 446 9.08 27.79 -9.68
C LEU A 446 7.96 28.85 -9.77
N SER A 447 8.20 30.02 -10.36
CA SER A 447 7.23 31.14 -10.37
C SER A 447 5.90 30.81 -11.04
N ASN A 448 5.90 29.89 -12.02
CA ASN A 448 4.69 29.42 -12.70
C ASN A 448 4.10 28.14 -12.10
N LEU A 449 4.69 27.63 -11.02
CA LEU A 449 4.27 26.40 -10.36
C LEU A 449 3.66 26.70 -8.99
N LYS A 450 2.83 25.78 -8.50
CA LYS A 450 2.30 25.80 -7.15
C LYS A 450 2.47 24.42 -6.50
N ALA A 451 2.90 24.42 -5.25
CA ALA A 451 2.90 23.22 -4.44
C ALA A 451 1.46 22.87 -4.05
N ILE A 452 1.12 21.58 -4.13
CA ILE A 452 -0.24 21.09 -3.82
C ILE A 452 -0.27 20.05 -2.71
N LEU A 453 0.87 19.41 -2.46
CA LEU A 453 1.09 18.44 -1.40
C LEU A 453 2.52 18.59 -0.89
N TYR A 454 2.70 18.35 0.40
CA TYR A 454 3.97 18.44 1.11
C TYR A 454 4.23 17.12 1.82
N GLU A 455 5.49 16.71 1.89
CA GLU A 455 5.88 15.62 2.77
C GLU A 455 5.67 16.01 4.23
N GLN A 456 5.05 15.11 4.97
CA GLN A 456 5.03 15.09 6.41
C GLN A 456 6.07 14.08 6.87
N LEU A 457 7.05 14.54 7.65
CA LEU A 457 8.00 13.68 8.36
C LEU A 457 7.36 13.15 9.64
N ASP A 458 7.85 12.04 10.18
CA ASP A 458 7.37 11.53 11.46
C ASP A 458 7.66 12.55 12.58
N ASP A 459 6.63 12.94 13.34
CA ASP A 459 6.80 13.80 14.51
C ASP A 459 7.38 13.03 15.71
N ASP A 460 7.39 11.69 15.66
CA ASP A 460 7.99 10.82 16.68
C ASP A 460 9.47 10.56 16.47
N ASP A 461 9.98 10.75 15.27
CA ASP A 461 11.42 10.63 15.05
C ASP A 461 12.12 11.81 15.69
N ASN A 462 13.13 11.52 16.50
CA ASN A 462 14.04 12.48 17.10
C ASN A 462 14.85 13.22 16.01
N ASP A 463 14.24 13.73 14.95
CA ASP A 463 14.90 14.26 13.76
C ASP A 463 14.64 15.76 13.58
N LYS A 464 15.10 16.54 14.57
CA LYS A 464 15.10 18.00 14.55
C LYS A 464 16.53 18.48 14.71
N TYR A 465 16.92 19.47 13.92
CA TYR A 465 18.20 20.15 14.13
C TYR A 465 18.07 21.14 15.29
N VAL A 466 18.88 20.95 16.32
CA VAL A 466 18.90 21.76 17.54
C VAL A 466 20.26 22.43 17.71
N VAL A 467 20.30 23.45 18.57
CA VAL A 467 21.55 24.07 19.01
C VAL A 467 21.79 23.70 20.46
N ILE A 468 22.95 23.12 20.76
CA ILE A 468 23.35 22.71 22.10
C ILE A 468 24.53 23.54 22.61
N ALA A 469 24.62 23.67 23.93
CA ALA A 469 25.68 24.38 24.64
C ALA A 469 26.00 23.69 25.98
N HIS A 470 27.10 24.09 26.63
CA HIS A 470 27.40 23.67 28.00
C HIS A 470 26.35 24.21 28.99
N ASP A 471 26.06 23.44 30.03
CA ASP A 471 25.16 23.90 31.10
C ASP A 471 25.72 25.14 31.81
N GLY A 472 24.86 26.11 32.09
CA GLY A 472 25.23 27.39 32.69
C GLY A 472 25.66 28.49 31.72
N ILE A 473 25.58 28.29 30.40
CA ILE A 473 25.90 29.35 29.42
C ILE A 473 24.96 30.56 29.57
N GLU A 474 25.53 31.76 29.60
CA GLU A 474 24.76 33.01 29.74
C GLU A 474 24.34 33.59 28.39
N PHE A 475 23.22 34.34 28.38
CA PHE A 475 22.68 35.01 27.18
C PHE A 475 23.72 35.86 26.43
N ASN A 476 24.59 36.56 27.15
CA ASN A 476 25.65 37.38 26.53
C ASN A 476 26.75 36.55 25.87
N GLN A 477 27.01 35.35 26.39
CA GLN A 477 27.92 34.39 25.77
C GLN A 477 27.28 33.80 24.52
N ILE A 478 26.01 33.36 24.60
CA ILE A 478 25.27 32.83 23.44
C ILE A 478 25.33 33.80 22.26
N LYS A 479 25.23 35.12 22.47
CA LYS A 479 25.30 36.12 21.39
C LYS A 479 26.66 36.22 20.68
N LYS A 480 27.75 35.86 21.36
CA LYS A 480 29.13 36.02 20.86
C LYS A 480 29.78 34.69 20.51
N ALA A 481 29.26 33.59 21.04
CA ALA A 481 29.79 32.24 20.92
C ALA A 481 29.83 31.75 19.47
N ASP A 482 30.93 31.09 19.12
CA ASP A 482 31.10 30.50 17.80
C ASP A 482 30.28 29.22 17.66
N LEU A 483 29.80 29.00 16.43
CA LEU A 483 28.88 27.93 16.09
C LEU A 483 29.59 26.88 15.24
N GLN A 484 29.55 25.65 15.72
CA GLN A 484 29.90 24.46 14.96
C GLN A 484 28.65 23.87 14.32
N PHE A 485 28.71 23.54 13.04
CA PHE A 485 27.68 22.80 12.32
C PHE A 485 28.32 21.97 11.20
N ASP A 486 27.55 21.06 10.61
CA ASP A 486 28.01 20.23 9.49
C ASP A 486 27.84 21.02 8.17
N PRO A 487 28.95 21.42 7.51
CA PRO A 487 28.89 22.21 6.29
C PRO A 487 28.46 21.39 5.06
N ASP A 488 28.48 20.06 5.14
CA ASP A 488 28.09 19.18 4.03
C ASP A 488 26.61 18.78 4.11
N ASN A 489 25.94 19.10 5.23
CA ASN A 489 24.52 18.84 5.45
C ASN A 489 23.66 20.10 5.34
N LEU A 490 22.77 20.12 4.35
CA LEU A 490 21.90 21.27 4.07
C LEU A 490 20.98 21.66 5.24
N ARG A 491 20.41 20.68 5.97
CA ARG A 491 19.53 20.96 7.12
C ARG A 491 20.34 21.55 8.28
N SER A 492 21.56 21.05 8.50
CA SER A 492 22.50 21.61 9.48
C SER A 492 22.88 23.06 9.14
N ILE A 493 23.18 23.35 7.88
CA ILE A 493 23.42 24.72 7.38
C ILE A 493 22.20 25.62 7.60
N ASN A 494 20.99 25.14 7.26
CA ASN A 494 19.76 25.93 7.44
C ASN A 494 19.48 26.22 8.91
N ALA A 495 19.67 25.24 9.79
CA ALA A 495 19.52 25.42 11.23
C ALA A 495 20.56 26.40 11.79
N ALA A 496 21.81 26.31 11.33
CA ALA A 496 22.87 27.25 11.67
C ALA A 496 22.52 28.68 11.24
N LEU A 497 22.08 28.87 9.99
CA LEU A 497 21.61 30.16 9.48
C LEU A 497 20.46 30.70 10.31
N HIS A 498 19.44 29.87 10.57
CA HIS A 498 18.27 30.26 11.35
C HIS A 498 18.69 30.70 12.75
N PHE A 499 19.54 29.94 13.44
CA PHE A 499 20.08 30.33 14.74
C PHE A 499 20.86 31.64 14.67
N SER A 500 21.76 31.80 13.70
CA SER A 500 22.58 33.00 13.57
C SER A 500 21.75 34.27 13.30
N THR A 501 20.58 34.15 12.64
CA THR A 501 19.65 35.31 12.52
C THR A 501 19.10 35.75 13.88
N LYS A 502 18.91 34.83 14.82
CA LYS A 502 18.47 35.12 16.20
C LYS A 502 19.62 35.63 17.07
N GLN A 503 20.85 35.15 16.81
CA GLN A 503 22.07 35.56 17.50
C GLN A 503 22.41 37.04 17.29
N ARG A 504 21.90 37.67 16.20
CA ARG A 504 22.13 39.09 15.84
C ARG A 504 23.62 39.48 15.79
N LYS A 505 24.51 38.55 15.41
CA LYS A 505 25.98 38.77 15.35
C LYS A 505 26.42 39.83 14.34
N GLN A 506 25.59 40.17 13.34
CA GLN A 506 25.96 41.13 12.28
C GLN A 506 24.82 42.08 11.93
N SER A 507 25.16 43.36 11.74
CA SER A 507 24.35 44.37 11.06
C SER A 507 24.42 44.12 9.55
N GLY A 508 23.79 43.05 9.06
CA GLY A 508 23.83 42.65 7.65
C GLY A 508 22.99 41.40 7.36
N LYS A 509 22.68 41.15 6.08
CA LYS A 509 21.91 39.99 5.63
C LYS A 509 22.82 38.75 5.70
N LEU A 510 22.54 37.82 6.63
CA LEU A 510 23.25 36.53 6.70
C LEU A 510 22.76 35.62 5.56
N CYS A 511 23.70 35.14 4.75
CA CYS A 511 23.44 34.22 3.64
C CYS A 511 24.28 32.93 3.81
N PRO A 512 23.90 31.80 3.17
CA PRO A 512 24.64 30.54 3.26
C PRO A 512 26.14 30.67 2.99
N GLN A 513 26.53 31.53 2.04
CA GLN A 513 27.92 31.77 1.65
C GLN A 513 28.76 32.49 2.74
N THR A 514 28.09 33.08 3.74
CA THR A 514 28.72 33.97 4.74
C THR A 514 28.88 33.32 6.12
N ILE A 515 28.14 32.24 6.38
CA ILE A 515 28.25 31.51 7.65
C ILE A 515 29.41 30.51 7.56
N LYS A 516 30.25 30.47 8.59
CA LYS A 516 31.38 29.54 8.69
C LYS A 516 31.21 28.67 9.91
N SER A 517 31.35 27.36 9.73
CA SER A 517 31.42 26.42 10.84
C SER A 517 32.77 26.57 11.53
N VAL A 518 32.76 26.78 12.84
CA VAL A 518 33.97 26.89 13.66
C VAL A 518 34.19 25.56 14.38
N PRO A 519 35.29 24.84 14.11
CA PRO A 519 35.60 23.61 14.82
C PRO A 519 35.70 23.84 16.34
N ASN A 520 35.10 22.96 17.13
CA ASN A 520 35.01 23.08 18.59
C ASN A 520 34.34 24.39 19.06
N GLY A 521 33.37 24.89 18.28
CA GLY A 521 32.55 26.03 18.69
C GLY A 521 31.84 25.76 20.02
N GLU A 522 31.68 26.80 20.83
CA GLU A 522 30.97 26.75 22.11
C GLU A 522 29.50 26.32 21.96
N LEU A 523 28.92 26.61 20.80
CA LEU A 523 27.59 26.18 20.38
C LEU A 523 27.71 25.16 19.26
N GLN A 524 26.88 24.12 19.28
CA GLN A 524 26.89 23.08 18.26
C GLN A 524 25.49 22.86 17.69
N VAL A 525 25.36 22.85 16.37
CA VAL A 525 24.17 22.39 15.65
C VAL A 525 24.30 20.89 15.48
N ILE A 526 23.36 20.14 16.05
CA ILE A 526 23.32 18.68 15.94
C ILE A 526 21.90 18.21 15.59
N ASN A 527 21.80 16.99 15.09
CA ASN A 527 20.52 16.32 14.95
C ASN A 527 20.06 15.78 16.32
N SER A 528 18.77 15.87 16.65
CA SER A 528 18.27 15.37 17.93
C SER A 528 18.43 13.86 18.13
N ARG A 529 18.66 13.08 17.06
CA ARG A 529 19.00 11.64 17.12
C ARG A 529 20.31 11.40 17.90
N ASP A 530 21.20 12.40 17.94
CA ASP A 530 22.49 12.33 18.63
C ASP A 530 22.48 12.89 20.06
N LEU A 531 21.35 13.43 20.56
CA LEU A 531 21.28 14.07 21.88
C LEU A 531 21.71 13.14 23.03
N SER A 532 21.51 11.84 22.88
CA SER A 532 21.94 10.83 23.86
C SER A 532 23.45 10.81 24.09
N LYS A 533 24.24 11.24 23.09
CA LYS A 533 25.70 11.37 23.16
C LYS A 533 26.16 12.67 23.84
N HIS A 534 25.22 13.58 24.14
CA HIS A 534 25.46 14.93 24.65
C HIS A 534 24.68 15.22 25.94
N SER A 535 24.54 14.21 26.81
CA SER A 535 23.71 14.30 28.03
C SER A 535 24.12 15.39 29.03
N ASP A 536 25.34 15.92 28.93
CA ASP A 536 25.88 17.02 29.75
C ASP A 536 25.53 18.43 29.21
N LYS A 537 24.79 18.51 28.10
CA LYS A 537 24.47 19.75 27.41
C LYS A 537 23.05 20.22 27.67
N ILE A 538 22.78 21.45 27.25
CA ILE A 538 21.45 22.08 27.25
C ILE A 538 21.10 22.59 25.86
N LEU A 539 19.79 22.68 25.56
CA LEU A 539 19.32 23.28 24.31
C LEU A 539 19.32 24.80 24.41
N ILE A 540 19.64 25.47 23.31
CA ILE A 540 19.32 26.88 23.08
C ILE A 540 18.06 26.95 22.24
N CYS A 541 17.10 27.79 22.60
CA CYS A 541 15.84 27.94 21.88
C CYS A 541 15.80 29.20 21.02
N GLN A 542 14.80 29.31 20.14
CA GLN A 542 14.66 30.43 19.20
C GLN A 542 14.44 31.80 19.89
N ASP A 543 13.94 31.80 21.12
CA ASP A 543 13.81 32.97 22.00
C ASP A 543 15.09 33.27 22.80
N MET A 544 16.17 32.54 22.51
CA MET A 544 17.49 32.60 23.15
C MET A 544 17.49 32.18 24.63
N THR A 545 16.44 31.49 25.10
CA THR A 545 16.42 30.82 26.39
C THR A 545 17.08 29.44 26.31
N THR A 546 17.34 28.84 27.47
CA THR A 546 17.88 27.49 27.58
C THR A 546 16.81 26.50 28.04
N ARG A 547 16.85 25.26 27.55
CA ARG A 547 15.92 24.19 27.94
C ARG A 547 16.62 22.84 28.08
N SER A 548 15.95 21.91 28.75
CA SER A 548 16.37 20.50 28.82
C SER A 548 16.39 19.87 27.43
N LEU A 549 17.32 18.93 27.21
CA LEU A 549 17.44 18.18 25.94
C LEU A 549 16.14 17.49 25.54
N ASN A 550 15.27 17.11 26.49
CA ASN A 550 13.98 16.48 26.22
C ASN A 550 12.95 17.41 25.55
N GLU A 551 13.19 18.71 25.52
CA GLU A 551 12.29 19.70 24.93
C GLU A 551 12.60 20.00 23.45
N PHE A 552 13.48 19.23 22.80
CA PHE A 552 13.94 19.47 21.42
C PHE A 552 12.81 19.63 20.40
N LYS A 553 11.68 18.93 20.56
CA LYS A 553 10.50 19.08 19.66
C LYS A 553 9.95 20.50 19.64
N ARG A 554 10.05 21.24 20.76
CA ARG A 554 9.60 22.64 20.90
C ARG A 554 10.75 23.64 20.84
N CYS A 555 11.99 23.18 21.03
CA CYS A 555 13.19 23.98 21.07
C CYS A 555 14.19 23.46 20.02
N ASN A 556 13.98 23.86 18.77
CA ASN A 556 14.83 23.50 17.64
C ASN A 556 14.94 24.64 16.63
N PHE A 557 15.83 24.47 15.67
CA PHE A 557 16.13 25.43 14.60
C PHE A 557 15.94 24.83 13.21
N ASP A 558 15.28 23.67 13.08
CA ASP A 558 15.08 23.05 11.78
C ASP A 558 14.28 23.99 10.86
N PHE A 559 14.89 24.36 9.73
CA PHE A 559 14.39 25.41 8.86
C PHE A 559 14.56 25.02 7.39
N THR A 560 13.94 23.91 7.02
CA THR A 560 14.10 23.35 5.68
C THR A 560 12.74 23.32 5.02
N LEU A 561 12.67 23.80 3.76
CA LEU A 561 11.44 23.69 2.99
C LEU A 561 11.12 22.20 2.79
N PRO A 562 9.91 21.71 3.10
CA PRO A 562 9.55 20.33 2.84
C PRO A 562 9.60 20.03 1.33
N THR A 563 9.97 18.81 0.97
CA THR A 563 9.73 18.31 -0.38
C THR A 563 8.25 18.41 -0.69
N ALA A 564 7.91 18.80 -1.90
CA ALA A 564 6.52 18.99 -2.28
C ALA A 564 6.25 18.53 -3.72
N VAL A 565 5.00 18.14 -3.94
CA VAL A 565 4.45 17.86 -5.27
C VAL A 565 4.00 19.20 -5.86
N TYR A 566 4.56 19.55 -7.00
CA TYR A 566 4.24 20.76 -7.75
C TYR A 566 3.42 20.45 -9.00
N VAL A 567 2.52 21.36 -9.30
CA VAL A 567 1.74 21.40 -10.56
C VAL A 567 1.85 22.80 -11.17
N SER A 568 1.47 22.94 -12.44
CA SER A 568 1.35 24.27 -13.06
C SER A 568 0.30 25.12 -12.35
N LYS A 569 0.55 26.43 -12.21
CA LYS A 569 -0.46 27.38 -11.70
C LYS A 569 -1.70 27.46 -12.60
N SER A 570 -1.56 27.16 -13.89
CA SER A 570 -2.67 27.15 -14.86
C SER A 570 -3.46 25.84 -14.87
N VAL A 571 -3.09 24.85 -14.05
CA VAL A 571 -3.81 23.57 -13.99
C VAL A 571 -5.28 23.78 -13.66
N ASN A 572 -6.15 23.04 -14.34
CA ASN A 572 -7.58 23.01 -14.03
C ASN A 572 -7.80 22.53 -12.57
N PRO A 573 -8.69 23.17 -11.77
CA PRO A 573 -8.91 22.79 -10.37
C PRO A 573 -9.35 21.33 -10.15
N ASN A 574 -10.13 20.75 -11.06
CA ASN A 574 -10.54 19.34 -10.97
C ASN A 574 -9.37 18.41 -11.26
N ARG A 575 -8.52 18.79 -12.22
CA ARG A 575 -7.29 18.06 -12.52
C ARG A 575 -6.33 18.11 -11.34
N GLU A 576 -6.18 19.27 -10.71
CA GLU A 576 -5.43 19.42 -9.46
C GLU A 576 -5.98 18.52 -8.34
N ALA A 577 -7.30 18.53 -8.12
CA ALA A 577 -7.93 17.67 -7.11
C ALA A 577 -7.70 16.19 -7.41
N THR A 578 -7.73 15.81 -8.69
CA THR A 578 -7.44 14.43 -9.16
C THR A 578 -5.99 14.04 -8.87
N ILE A 579 -5.03 14.92 -9.16
CA ILE A 579 -3.61 14.70 -8.86
C ILE A 579 -3.42 14.58 -7.33
N LYS A 580 -4.01 15.49 -6.55
CA LYS A 580 -3.96 15.43 -5.08
C LYS A 580 -4.49 14.09 -4.55
N HIS A 581 -5.65 13.66 -5.04
CA HIS A 581 -6.27 12.41 -4.61
C HIS A 581 -5.34 11.22 -4.87
N ALA A 582 -4.80 11.07 -6.09
CA ALA A 582 -3.93 9.94 -6.41
C ALA A 582 -2.69 9.87 -5.51
N PHE A 583 -2.00 11.00 -5.30
CA PHE A 583 -0.82 11.06 -4.42
C PHE A 583 -1.16 10.81 -2.94
N VAL A 584 -2.26 11.40 -2.43
CA VAL A 584 -2.69 11.19 -1.04
C VAL A 584 -3.10 9.73 -0.81
N THR A 585 -3.93 9.15 -1.68
CA THR A 585 -4.36 7.75 -1.58
C THR A 585 -3.17 6.79 -1.67
N MET A 586 -2.19 7.09 -2.52
CA MET A 586 -0.93 6.34 -2.59
C MET A 586 -0.16 6.42 -1.27
N SER A 587 -0.02 7.62 -0.71
CA SER A 587 0.67 7.83 0.56
C SER A 587 -0.06 7.21 1.76
N GLU A 588 -1.39 7.24 1.80
CA GLU A 588 -2.19 6.60 2.86
C GLU A 588 -2.17 5.06 2.80
N LYS A 589 -1.87 4.50 1.62
CA LYS A 589 -1.70 3.05 1.43
C LYS A 589 -0.28 2.59 1.74
N PHE A 590 0.71 3.24 1.13
CA PHE A 590 2.10 2.77 1.08
C PHE A 590 3.07 3.56 1.96
N GLY A 591 2.62 4.62 2.64
CA GLY A 591 3.48 5.37 3.56
C GLY A 591 3.88 4.56 4.81
N HIS A 592 4.81 5.09 5.59
CA HIS A 592 5.22 4.42 6.83
C HIS A 592 4.05 4.21 7.80
N LYS A 593 4.04 3.05 8.46
CA LYS A 593 3.00 2.59 9.38
C LYS A 593 1.62 2.48 8.73
N LYS A 594 1.53 2.47 7.40
CA LYS A 594 0.27 2.31 6.64
C LYS A 594 0.03 0.85 6.26
N PRO A 595 -1.22 0.48 5.89
CA PRO A 595 -1.60 -0.92 5.69
C PRO A 595 -0.83 -1.69 4.61
N TYR A 596 -0.15 -1.02 3.69
CA TYR A 596 0.59 -1.61 2.58
C TYR A 596 2.04 -1.15 2.49
N GLU A 597 2.63 -0.69 3.59
CA GLU A 597 4.07 -0.35 3.68
C GLU A 597 4.96 -1.52 3.25
N ASP A 598 4.57 -2.76 3.59
CA ASP A 598 5.28 -3.98 3.19
C ASP A 598 5.14 -4.32 1.70
N VAL A 599 4.14 -3.73 1.01
CA VAL A 599 3.88 -3.97 -0.41
C VAL A 599 4.84 -3.18 -1.28
N PHE A 600 4.94 -1.89 -0.97
CA PHE A 600 5.77 -0.94 -1.69
C PHE A 600 6.25 0.13 -0.73
N GLU A 601 7.56 0.27 -0.63
CA GLU A 601 8.20 1.28 0.22
C GLU A 601 8.19 2.62 -0.53
N LEU A 602 7.09 3.38 -0.38
CA LEU A 602 6.93 4.68 -1.04
C LEU A 602 7.98 5.68 -0.56
N PHE A 603 8.11 5.77 0.76
CA PHE A 603 9.14 6.51 1.47
C PHE A 603 10.16 5.51 1.98
N GLY A 604 11.42 5.72 1.61
CA GLY A 604 12.50 4.80 1.91
C GLY A 604 13.44 4.61 0.72
N GLN A 605 14.60 4.03 1.04
CA GLN A 605 15.66 3.77 0.08
C GLN A 605 15.19 2.76 -0.98
N PHE A 606 15.27 3.15 -2.25
CA PHE A 606 14.81 2.30 -3.35
C PHE A 606 15.88 1.32 -3.84
N GLU A 607 17.13 1.79 -3.90
CA GLU A 607 18.31 1.03 -4.28
C GLU A 607 19.44 1.33 -3.30
N GLU A 608 20.34 0.36 -3.07
CA GLU A 608 21.43 0.50 -2.12
C GLU A 608 22.28 1.76 -2.40
N GLY A 609 22.42 2.61 -1.37
CA GLY A 609 23.15 3.87 -1.45
C GLY A 609 22.42 5.00 -2.21
N GLN A 610 21.19 4.78 -2.69
CA GLN A 610 20.36 5.79 -3.34
C GLN A 610 19.24 6.25 -2.39
N GLU A 611 19.55 7.26 -1.59
CA GLU A 611 18.61 7.84 -0.63
C GLU A 611 17.73 8.93 -1.28
N ASN A 612 16.56 9.14 -0.70
CA ASN A 612 15.60 10.18 -1.06
C ASN A 612 15.21 10.12 -2.54
N VAL A 613 14.90 8.93 -3.05
CA VAL A 613 14.50 8.77 -4.45
C VAL A 613 13.04 9.19 -4.61
N ILE A 614 12.80 10.24 -5.40
CA ILE A 614 11.52 10.97 -5.58
C ILE A 614 11.10 11.71 -4.30
N PHE A 615 10.85 10.97 -3.23
CA PHE A 615 10.44 11.47 -1.91
C PHE A 615 11.57 11.30 -0.88
N ASN A 616 11.48 12.01 0.24
CA ASN A 616 12.35 11.79 1.39
C ASN A 616 12.10 10.41 2.00
N ASP A 617 13.17 9.74 2.41
CA ASP A 617 13.10 8.40 2.99
C ASP A 617 12.41 8.37 4.36
N ASP A 618 12.48 9.47 5.13
CA ASP A 618 11.89 9.61 6.47
C ASP A 618 10.44 10.17 6.42
N ALA A 619 9.85 10.36 5.23
CA ALA A 619 8.48 10.86 5.11
C ALA A 619 7.45 9.78 5.50
N VAL A 620 6.38 10.17 6.18
CA VAL A 620 5.32 9.23 6.60
C VAL A 620 4.01 9.44 5.83
N ALA A 621 3.80 10.65 5.29
CA ALA A 621 2.59 10.99 4.55
C ALA A 621 2.81 12.14 3.56
N LEU A 622 1.90 12.28 2.59
CA LEU A 622 1.71 13.49 1.79
C LEU A 622 0.46 14.23 2.28
N THR A 623 0.61 15.50 2.63
CA THR A 623 -0.45 16.34 3.21
C THR A 623 -0.62 17.65 2.44
N THR A 624 -1.81 18.25 2.53
CA THR A 624 -2.06 19.60 1.99
C THR A 624 -1.58 20.70 2.93
N GLN A 625 -1.22 20.36 4.17
CA GLN A 625 -0.71 21.34 5.13
C GLN A 625 0.72 21.74 4.75
N GLU A 626 0.92 23.03 4.49
CA GLU A 626 2.25 23.58 4.30
C GLU A 626 3.02 23.51 5.63
N GLY A 627 4.30 23.13 5.56
CA GLY A 627 5.17 23.10 6.73
C GLY A 627 5.33 24.49 7.37
N SER A 628 5.95 24.55 8.54
CA SER A 628 6.20 25.81 9.26
C SER A 628 7.10 26.80 8.52
N VAL A 629 7.84 26.34 7.52
CA VAL A 629 8.74 27.13 6.68
C VAL A 629 8.11 27.36 5.31
N THR A 630 7.76 28.61 5.01
CA THR A 630 7.24 28.96 3.68
C THR A 630 8.38 29.13 2.67
N GLN A 631 8.06 29.02 1.37
CA GLN A 631 9.01 29.36 0.30
C GLN A 631 9.57 30.77 0.43
N THR A 632 8.75 31.73 0.88
CA THR A 632 9.16 33.12 1.03
C THR A 632 10.19 33.24 2.14
N ASP A 633 9.97 32.58 3.27
CA ASP A 633 10.89 32.63 4.41
C ASP A 633 12.20 31.92 4.07
N TYR A 634 12.12 30.78 3.38
CA TYR A 634 13.29 30.05 2.88
C TYR A 634 14.13 30.89 1.92
N LYS A 635 13.51 31.53 0.92
CA LYS A 635 14.20 32.42 -0.03
C LYS A 635 14.83 33.63 0.65
N LYS A 636 14.15 34.24 1.63
CA LYS A 636 14.72 35.35 2.43
C LYS A 636 15.96 34.92 3.19
N MET A 637 15.90 33.78 3.89
CA MET A 637 17.02 33.25 4.67
C MET A 637 18.22 32.92 3.79
N ARG A 638 17.96 32.43 2.57
CA ARG A 638 19.02 32.04 1.63
C ARG A 638 19.43 33.14 0.66
N CYS A 639 18.90 34.35 0.84
CA CYS A 639 19.23 35.53 0.05
C CYS A 639 18.93 35.39 -1.44
N LEU A 640 17.90 34.62 -1.79
CA LEU A 640 17.44 34.42 -3.18
C LEU A 640 16.47 35.51 -3.65
N ILE A 641 15.98 36.35 -2.73
CA ILE A 641 15.08 37.50 -2.99
C ILE A 641 15.46 38.71 -2.15
#